data_AF-A0A8C4EX18-F1
#
_entry.id   AF-A0A8C4EX18-F1
#
_cell.length_a   1.000
_cell.length_b   1.000
_cell.length_c   1.000
_cell.angle_alpha   90.00
_cell.angle_beta   90.00
_cell.angle_gamma   90.00
#
_symmetry.space_group_name_H-M   'P 1'
#
loop_
_entity.id
_entity.type
_entity.pdbx_description
1 polymer ?
#
loop_
_entity_poly.entity_id
_entity_poly.type
_entity_poly.pdbx_seq_one_letter_code
_entity_poly.pdbx_strand_id
1 'polypeptide(L)'
;MYEVMSGDTLSWKVPSPRQSASESNPESEFTGDEGAVKILKVCFCTNNNLSKNFKLVKCDSSWQIRAIIRSILVSGRLGPNIEHAGCYGLLLKHLKSEELHWLHPDLTVGEVEQRYESHHVEAEWRYDLRIRYIPVNFLEKFKDDRSTLLYFYQQVRNDYMQYHASKVSDGMALQLGCLEIRRFYKDMNAKGLEKKSNFELLEKDVGLDLFFPQQLINSMKSRQLRKLIQQTFQQFSTLKEDDCMVKFFETLQDFVNYDEEVFPCELVQGWSLSVELVIGGRGIRQRTQKNSAPVFLADFKQIKKIQCLSQSDGKALLNLEVVGARQRLSINVATVPMAENMMDLIDGYCRLENDRDESVIYRPNKDQVDQVLSFVFSGSDIYCEILDERPKSGLLKYGIDRSDIVLGRILGEGFFGEVYDGNGERVNVAVKTCKDCSPDVMEKFMSEAVIMKNLNHQHIVKLIGIIEEDPVWIVMELYQYGELGNYLTQNQNKLTNITLVLFSLQICKALVYLEGVNVVHRDIAVRNILVASPDCVKLGDFGLSRYIEDEEYYKASVTRLPIKWMAPESINFRRFTTASDVWMFAVCMWEIMSVGQQPFFWLENRDVINQLEQGIRLPKPDNCPPALYSLMTRCWSYDPRERPNFTELVVKIRYFFIKYQKRLNEALCASSPDLASPCEYQSPVDSMNSLAVPVRSPRPNSREDAQRLWQRERHHMQDTLRQQKEQMMEDKKWLEKEERLLVGNRASLTFVNPLSVSLCAPTSKFNVALEKPPRLTAQVIISPTPTAELDRSDDKVYSSVMNLVKVVVQLKNDIPELQPEQYITIVQSVGMALRDLIRSVDDILPTLHESVRTEIEGTQKLLNNDMAELISKMRLAQQNAITSLKEECKKQMLAAAHNLAMDSKNMLDAVDQARVRANLAKPVAP
;
A
#
# COMPACT_ATOMS: atom_id res chain seq x y z
N MET A 1 -33.84 -8.52 41.49
CA MET A 1 -34.19 -9.91 41.84
C MET A 1 -35.28 -10.33 40.86
N TYR A 2 -35.02 -11.36 40.06
CA TYR A 2 -35.85 -11.97 39.00
C TYR A 2 -36.18 -11.15 37.73
N GLU A 3 -36.07 -11.88 36.60
CA GLU A 3 -36.34 -11.52 35.21
C GLU A 3 -37.78 -11.89 34.80
N VAL A 4 -38.17 -11.66 33.53
CA VAL A 4 -38.57 -12.73 32.56
C VAL A 4 -39.12 -12.13 31.24
N MET A 5 -38.53 -12.57 30.10
CA MET A 5 -39.02 -12.61 28.67
C MET A 5 -39.52 -11.31 27.99
N SER A 6 -39.16 -10.90 26.75
CA SER A 6 -38.82 -11.57 25.46
C SER A 6 -40.00 -11.74 24.48
N GLY A 7 -39.76 -11.49 23.17
CA GLY A 7 -40.72 -11.66 22.07
C GLY A 7 -40.08 -11.52 20.67
N ASP A 8 -40.19 -12.58 19.86
CA ASP A 8 -39.54 -12.76 18.53
C ASP A 8 -40.40 -12.36 17.30
N THR A 9 -39.75 -12.24 16.13
CA THR A 9 -40.32 -12.22 14.75
C THR A 9 -39.16 -12.29 13.72
N LEU A 10 -39.12 -13.10 12.64
CA LEU A 10 -39.95 -14.23 12.15
C LEU A 10 -39.08 -15.10 11.19
N SER A 11 -39.60 -16.22 10.64
CA SER A 11 -38.91 -17.06 9.62
C SER A 11 -39.87 -17.62 8.54
N TRP A 12 -39.35 -17.95 7.35
CA TRP A 12 -40.12 -18.52 6.23
C TRP A 12 -39.93 -20.04 6.07
N LYS A 13 -41.00 -20.76 5.68
CA LYS A 13 -41.05 -22.23 5.47
C LYS A 13 -41.35 -22.60 4.02
N VAL A 14 -40.86 -23.77 3.60
CA VAL A 14 -41.27 -24.52 2.38
C VAL A 14 -41.45 -26.01 2.79
N PRO A 15 -42.41 -26.78 2.23
CA PRO A 15 -42.96 -27.97 2.90
C PRO A 15 -42.35 -29.34 2.49
N SER A 16 -42.52 -30.32 3.37
CA SER A 16 -42.14 -31.73 3.19
C SER A 16 -43.30 -32.62 2.72
N PRO A 17 -43.02 -33.83 2.21
CA PRO A 17 -43.93 -34.95 2.42
C PRO A 17 -43.25 -36.25 2.93
N ARG A 18 -43.65 -36.64 4.15
CA ARG A 18 -43.90 -38.00 4.70
C ARG A 18 -42.81 -39.09 4.73
N GLN A 19 -42.82 -39.82 5.84
CA GLN A 19 -41.92 -40.92 6.21
C GLN A 19 -42.43 -42.31 5.78
N SER A 20 -41.52 -43.27 5.62
CA SER A 20 -41.71 -44.69 5.99
C SER A 20 -40.36 -45.27 6.47
N ALA A 21 -40.38 -46.36 7.23
CA ALA A 21 -39.33 -46.71 8.21
C ALA A 21 -38.48 -47.97 7.87
N SER A 22 -37.51 -48.29 8.76
CA SER A 22 -36.63 -49.50 8.82
C SER A 22 -35.60 -49.64 7.67
N GLU A 23 -34.36 -50.15 7.83
CA GLU A 23 -33.70 -50.85 8.97
C GLU A 23 -32.14 -50.78 8.89
N SER A 24 -31.47 -50.99 10.05
CA SER A 24 -30.06 -51.43 10.27
C SER A 24 -28.80 -50.73 9.63
N ASN A 25 -28.07 -50.01 10.50
CA ASN A 25 -26.60 -49.82 10.69
C ASN A 25 -25.58 -50.83 10.09
N PRO A 26 -24.23 -50.56 10.14
CA PRO A 26 -23.52 -49.30 10.48
C PRO A 26 -22.30 -48.94 9.55
N GLU A 27 -21.91 -47.66 9.52
CA GLU A 27 -20.48 -47.28 9.53
C GLU A 27 -20.31 -45.87 10.12
N SER A 28 -19.29 -45.67 10.95
CA SER A 28 -19.26 -44.61 11.98
C SER A 28 -18.39 -43.40 11.64
N GLU A 29 -18.99 -42.23 11.85
CA GLU A 29 -18.40 -40.95 12.30
C GLU A 29 -16.87 -40.84 12.40
N PHE A 30 -16.30 -39.95 11.58
CA PHE A 30 -15.17 -39.10 11.97
C PHE A 30 -15.36 -37.69 11.36
N THR A 31 -16.04 -36.81 12.09
CA THR A 31 -16.02 -35.37 11.80
C THR A 31 -14.77 -34.77 12.45
N GLY A 32 -13.70 -34.66 11.66
CA GLY A 32 -12.50 -33.93 12.06
C GLY A 32 -12.75 -32.42 12.01
N ASP A 33 -12.40 -31.73 13.08
CA ASP A 33 -12.52 -30.27 13.21
C ASP A 33 -11.44 -29.59 12.34
N GLU A 34 -11.84 -28.84 11.30
CA GLU A 34 -10.91 -28.07 10.48
C GLU A 34 -10.42 -26.85 11.28
N GLY A 35 -9.18 -26.92 11.77
CA GLY A 35 -8.57 -25.85 12.55
C GLY A 35 -8.62 -24.49 11.84
N ALA A 36 -9.11 -23.47 12.55
CA ALA A 36 -9.32 -22.13 11.99
C ALA A 36 -8.01 -21.52 11.44
N VAL A 37 -8.03 -21.16 10.16
CA VAL A 37 -6.90 -20.54 9.46
C VAL A 37 -6.73 -19.08 9.90
N LYS A 38 -5.52 -18.72 10.33
CA LYS A 38 -5.12 -17.35 10.67
C LYS A 38 -4.21 -16.73 9.60
N ILE A 39 -4.18 -15.40 9.53
CA ILE A 39 -3.26 -14.63 8.70
C ILE A 39 -2.54 -13.61 9.59
N LEU A 40 -1.26 -13.88 9.91
CA LEU A 40 -0.43 -12.96 10.69
C LEU A 40 0.22 -11.90 9.80
N LYS A 41 0.15 -10.64 10.21
CA LYS A 41 0.87 -9.53 9.56
C LYS A 41 2.22 -9.29 10.23
N VAL A 42 3.28 -9.90 9.70
CA VAL A 42 4.64 -9.73 10.23
C VAL A 42 5.36 -8.61 9.48
N CYS A 43 5.69 -7.55 10.21
CA CYS A 43 6.46 -6.40 9.71
C CYS A 43 7.96 -6.67 9.81
N PHE A 44 8.76 -6.01 8.96
CA PHE A 44 10.22 -6.15 8.96
C PHE A 44 10.91 -4.90 8.43
N CYS A 45 12.19 -4.76 8.77
CA CYS A 45 13.02 -3.63 8.32
C CYS A 45 13.37 -3.82 6.83
N THR A 46 12.90 -2.92 5.97
CA THR A 46 13.50 -2.65 4.65
C THR A 46 13.52 -1.14 4.43
N ASN A 47 14.47 -0.66 3.61
CA ASN A 47 14.87 0.75 3.48
C ASN A 47 13.68 1.73 3.66
N ASN A 48 13.89 2.69 4.57
CA ASN A 48 13.09 3.91 4.76
C ASN A 48 11.79 3.90 5.58
N ASN A 49 11.14 2.77 5.92
CA ASN A 49 10.02 2.79 6.89
C ASN A 49 9.73 1.42 7.55
N LEU A 50 9.95 1.30 8.88
CA LEU A 50 9.49 0.14 9.67
C LEU A 50 7.97 -0.08 9.57
N SER A 51 7.20 1.00 9.38
CA SER A 51 5.73 0.99 9.42
C SER A 51 5.05 0.41 8.17
N LYS A 52 5.75 0.30 7.03
CA LYS A 52 5.14 0.00 5.71
C LYS A 52 5.43 -1.40 5.18
N ASN A 53 6.58 -1.98 5.52
CA ASN A 53 7.01 -3.25 4.95
C ASN A 53 6.60 -4.43 5.85
N PHE A 54 5.84 -5.36 5.27
CA PHE A 54 5.31 -6.54 5.96
C PHE A 54 5.04 -7.69 4.98
N LYS A 55 4.93 -8.89 5.53
CA LYS A 55 4.41 -10.09 4.85
C LYS A 55 3.19 -10.59 5.62
N LEU A 56 2.16 -10.99 4.87
CA LEU A 56 1.05 -11.76 5.40
C LEU A 56 1.45 -13.24 5.39
N VAL A 57 1.41 -13.89 6.55
CA VAL A 57 1.74 -15.30 6.74
C VAL A 57 0.45 -16.04 7.08
N LYS A 58 0.01 -16.93 6.19
CA LYS A 58 -1.13 -17.82 6.41
C LYS A 58 -0.65 -19.03 7.23
N CYS A 59 -1.28 -19.29 8.35
CA CYS A 59 -0.95 -20.39 9.27
C CYS A 59 -2.20 -20.90 9.97
N ASP A 60 -2.08 -21.97 10.75
CA ASP A 60 -3.09 -22.43 11.70
C ASP A 60 -2.55 -22.29 13.14
N SER A 61 -3.39 -22.57 14.14
CA SER A 61 -3.04 -22.40 15.55
C SER A 61 -1.92 -23.33 16.04
N SER A 62 -1.61 -24.42 15.33
CA SER A 62 -0.53 -25.36 15.68
C SER A 62 0.86 -24.89 15.24
N TRP A 63 0.95 -23.94 14.32
CA TRP A 63 2.24 -23.47 13.79
C TRP A 63 3.10 -22.87 14.89
N GLN A 64 4.37 -23.29 14.95
CA GLN A 64 5.35 -22.70 15.85
C GLN A 64 5.91 -21.39 15.29
N ILE A 65 6.33 -20.48 16.17
CA ILE A 65 6.97 -19.22 15.78
C ILE A 65 8.24 -19.44 14.95
N ARG A 66 9.01 -20.53 15.18
CA ARG A 66 10.11 -20.92 14.29
C ARG A 66 9.69 -21.13 12.84
N ALA A 67 8.49 -21.66 12.59
CA ALA A 67 7.95 -21.86 11.24
C ALA A 67 7.57 -20.51 10.59
N ILE A 68 6.95 -19.61 11.36
CA ILE A 68 6.63 -18.24 10.92
C ILE A 68 7.91 -17.50 10.49
N ILE A 69 8.95 -17.49 11.33
CA ILE A 69 10.24 -16.86 11.02
C ILE A 69 10.86 -17.48 9.76
N ARG A 70 11.01 -18.81 9.70
CA ARG A 70 11.58 -19.53 8.53
C ARG A 70 10.81 -19.22 7.24
N SER A 71 9.48 -19.15 7.29
CA SER A 71 8.63 -18.80 6.13
C SER A 71 8.90 -17.40 5.57
N ILE A 72 9.37 -16.46 6.39
CA ILE A 72 9.71 -15.11 5.95
C ILE A 72 11.12 -15.10 5.34
N LEU A 73 12.10 -15.67 6.05
CA LEU A 73 13.50 -15.73 5.60
C LEU A 73 13.65 -16.43 4.24
N VAL A 74 13.02 -17.60 4.07
CA VAL A 74 13.09 -18.39 2.82
C VAL A 74 12.38 -17.71 1.64
N SER A 75 11.49 -16.73 1.88
CA SER A 75 10.72 -16.10 0.82
C SER A 75 11.43 -14.99 0.03
N GLY A 76 12.74 -14.78 0.26
CA GLY A 76 13.55 -13.77 -0.44
C GLY A 76 13.16 -12.30 -0.15
N ARG A 77 12.12 -12.05 0.67
CA ARG A 77 11.63 -10.70 0.98
C ARG A 77 12.63 -9.83 1.76
N LEU A 78 13.64 -10.42 2.39
CA LEU A 78 14.75 -9.72 3.07
C LEU A 78 16.06 -9.73 2.26
N GLY A 79 16.04 -10.31 1.06
CA GLY A 79 17.22 -10.58 0.22
C GLY A 79 17.58 -12.07 0.10
N PRO A 80 18.51 -12.42 -0.80
CA PRO A 80 18.94 -13.80 -1.06
C PRO A 80 19.96 -14.31 -0.03
N ASN A 81 20.23 -15.62 -0.06
CA ASN A 81 21.36 -16.26 0.62
C ASN A 81 21.49 -15.97 2.14
N ILE A 82 20.37 -15.96 2.86
CA ILE A 82 20.37 -15.86 4.33
C ILE A 82 20.87 -17.18 4.92
N GLU A 83 22.04 -17.15 5.54
CA GLU A 83 22.67 -18.29 6.22
C GLU A 83 22.44 -18.22 7.74
N HIS A 84 22.43 -17.02 8.30
CA HIS A 84 22.38 -16.77 9.75
C HIS A 84 20.95 -16.72 10.32
N ALA A 85 20.08 -17.62 9.85
CA ALA A 85 18.67 -17.68 10.25
C ALA A 85 18.45 -17.76 11.77
N GLY A 86 19.38 -18.37 12.51
CA GLY A 86 19.35 -18.47 13.98
C GLY A 86 19.51 -17.13 14.74
N CYS A 87 19.89 -16.04 14.07
CA CYS A 87 20.01 -14.71 14.67
C CYS A 87 18.67 -13.96 14.78
N TYR A 88 17.64 -14.42 14.07
CA TYR A 88 16.32 -13.79 13.98
C TYR A 88 15.36 -14.25 15.10
N GLY A 89 14.61 -13.30 15.65
CA GLY A 89 13.51 -13.51 16.59
C GLY A 89 12.28 -12.70 16.19
N LEU A 90 11.12 -13.03 16.77
CA LEU A 90 9.86 -12.35 16.48
C LEU A 90 9.39 -11.56 17.71
N LEU A 91 9.25 -10.24 17.56
CA LEU A 91 8.79 -9.35 18.61
C LEU A 91 7.29 -9.08 18.44
N LEU A 92 6.50 -9.37 19.47
CA LEU A 92 5.12 -8.93 19.59
C LEU A 92 5.09 -7.62 20.40
N LYS A 93 4.48 -6.58 19.85
CA LYS A 93 4.42 -5.25 20.48
C LYS A 93 2.98 -4.75 20.54
N HIS A 94 2.57 -4.26 21.70
CA HIS A 94 1.30 -3.56 21.84
C HIS A 94 1.47 -2.11 21.36
N LEU A 95 0.51 -1.62 20.57
CA LEU A 95 0.60 -0.29 19.94
C LEU A 95 0.14 0.85 20.87
N LYS A 96 -0.48 0.55 22.01
CA LYS A 96 -1.06 1.55 22.94
C LYS A 96 -0.38 1.61 24.33
N SER A 97 0.53 0.70 24.64
CA SER A 97 1.34 0.69 25.88
C SER A 97 2.81 0.43 25.55
N GLU A 98 3.68 0.41 26.56
CA GLU A 98 5.09 0.04 26.41
C GLU A 98 5.31 -1.49 26.42
N GLU A 99 4.22 -2.27 26.35
CA GLU A 99 4.25 -3.72 26.44
C GLU A 99 4.80 -4.38 25.18
N LEU A 100 5.77 -5.28 25.38
CA LEU A 100 6.43 -6.04 24.34
C LEU A 100 6.86 -7.41 24.84
N HIS A 101 6.67 -8.42 24.00
CA HIS A 101 6.94 -9.82 24.27
C HIS A 101 7.75 -10.41 23.11
N TRP A 102 8.95 -10.90 23.38
CA TRP A 102 9.71 -11.69 22.42
C TRP A 102 9.14 -13.10 22.38
N LEU A 103 8.58 -13.47 21.24
CA LEU A 103 7.90 -14.74 21.07
C LEU A 103 8.93 -15.84 20.87
N HIS A 104 9.08 -16.68 21.90
CA HIS A 104 10.01 -17.81 21.87
C HIS A 104 9.70 -18.74 20.68
N PRO A 105 10.72 -19.25 19.95
CA PRO A 105 10.49 -20.01 18.72
C PRO A 105 9.60 -21.26 18.87
N ASP A 106 9.52 -21.83 20.07
CA ASP A 106 8.73 -23.03 20.39
C ASP A 106 7.37 -22.72 21.04
N LEU A 107 6.90 -21.48 20.94
CA LEU A 107 5.49 -21.16 21.11
C LEU A 107 4.72 -21.45 19.82
N THR A 108 3.49 -21.94 19.95
CA THR A 108 2.52 -22.05 18.87
C THR A 108 1.72 -20.76 18.71
N VAL A 109 1.14 -20.52 17.52
CA VAL A 109 0.27 -19.37 17.28
C VAL A 109 -0.91 -19.36 18.26
N GLY A 110 -1.53 -20.51 18.54
CA GLY A 110 -2.60 -20.63 19.53
C GLY A 110 -2.16 -20.31 20.97
N GLU A 111 -0.94 -20.69 21.37
CA GLU A 111 -0.37 -20.28 22.67
C GLU A 111 -0.14 -18.76 22.74
N VAL A 112 0.22 -18.10 21.62
CA VAL A 112 0.39 -16.64 21.55
C VAL A 112 -0.96 -15.91 21.63
N GLU A 113 -1.97 -16.41 20.91
CA GLU A 113 -3.34 -15.90 20.97
C GLU A 113 -3.89 -15.95 22.39
N GLN A 114 -3.79 -17.12 23.05
CA GLN A 114 -4.33 -17.34 24.39
C GLN A 114 -3.62 -16.52 25.48
N ARG A 115 -2.33 -16.22 25.31
CA ARG A 115 -1.54 -15.52 26.33
C ARG A 115 -1.61 -14.00 26.20
N TYR A 116 -1.45 -13.49 24.98
CA TYR A 116 -1.20 -12.07 24.74
C TYR A 116 -2.40 -11.41 24.04
N GLU A 117 -2.95 -12.03 23.00
CA GLU A 117 -4.02 -11.41 22.22
C GLU A 117 -5.41 -11.50 22.89
N SER A 118 -5.68 -12.52 23.71
CA SER A 118 -7.01 -12.74 24.32
C SER A 118 -7.54 -11.59 25.19
N HIS A 119 -6.66 -10.68 25.63
CA HIS A 119 -6.98 -9.56 26.51
C HIS A 119 -7.22 -8.23 25.76
N HIS A 120 -6.92 -8.20 24.45
CA HIS A 120 -6.82 -7.00 23.63
C HIS A 120 -7.38 -7.25 22.22
N VAL A 121 -7.60 -6.21 21.43
CA VAL A 121 -8.05 -6.43 20.03
C VAL A 121 -6.82 -6.72 19.16
N GLU A 122 -6.89 -7.69 18.23
CA GLU A 122 -5.78 -8.07 17.34
C GLU A 122 -5.12 -6.86 16.64
N ALA A 123 -5.91 -5.86 16.24
CA ALA A 123 -5.43 -4.62 15.62
C ALA A 123 -4.61 -3.69 16.55
N GLU A 124 -4.56 -3.97 17.86
CA GLU A 124 -3.71 -3.29 18.84
C GLU A 124 -2.32 -3.94 18.94
N TRP A 125 -2.13 -5.12 18.34
CA TRP A 125 -0.87 -5.85 18.33
C TRP A 125 -0.13 -5.70 17.00
N ARG A 126 1.20 -5.84 17.08
CA ARG A 126 2.11 -5.76 15.93
C ARG A 126 3.22 -6.79 16.08
N TYR A 127 3.41 -7.58 15.04
CA TYR A 127 4.52 -8.51 14.91
C TYR A 127 5.65 -7.83 14.13
N ASP A 128 6.84 -7.73 14.71
CA ASP A 128 8.06 -7.21 14.10
C ASP A 128 9.14 -8.32 14.08
N LEU A 129 9.53 -8.78 12.90
CA LEU A 129 10.69 -9.67 12.74
C LEU A 129 11.97 -8.86 12.96
N ARG A 130 12.90 -9.37 13.77
CA ARG A 130 14.11 -8.62 14.17
C ARG A 130 15.31 -9.56 14.33
N ILE A 131 16.51 -9.05 14.14
CA ILE A 131 17.73 -9.71 14.63
C ILE A 131 17.85 -9.40 16.12
N ARG A 132 18.00 -10.45 16.95
CA ARG A 132 18.12 -10.34 18.41
C ARG A 132 19.39 -10.98 18.94
N TYR A 133 19.74 -12.16 18.42
CA TYR A 133 20.86 -12.95 18.91
C TYR A 133 22.09 -12.63 18.05
N ILE A 134 22.90 -11.68 18.52
CA ILE A 134 23.99 -11.06 17.74
C ILE A 134 25.31 -11.72 18.13
N PRO A 135 25.94 -12.51 17.26
CA PRO A 135 27.13 -13.27 17.62
C PRO A 135 28.34 -12.35 17.84
N VAL A 136 29.31 -12.81 18.64
CA VAL A 136 30.63 -12.14 18.73
C VAL A 136 31.24 -12.02 17.34
N ASN A 137 31.83 -10.86 17.05
CA ASN A 137 32.35 -10.47 15.73
C ASN A 137 31.31 -10.60 14.61
N PHE A 138 30.07 -10.14 14.84
CA PHE A 138 28.98 -10.23 13.83
C PHE A 138 29.35 -9.65 12.46
N LEU A 139 30.20 -8.61 12.38
CA LEU A 139 30.68 -8.04 11.12
C LEU A 139 31.53 -9.03 10.30
N GLU A 140 32.27 -9.92 10.96
CA GLU A 140 33.06 -10.97 10.31
C GLU A 140 32.15 -12.15 9.89
N LYS A 141 31.20 -12.53 10.75
CA LYS A 141 30.27 -13.64 10.48
C LYS A 141 29.24 -13.33 9.40
N PHE A 142 28.64 -12.14 9.42
CA PHE A 142 27.67 -11.71 8.40
C PHE A 142 28.33 -11.18 7.12
N LYS A 143 29.66 -11.32 6.98
CA LYS A 143 30.39 -10.80 5.81
C LYS A 143 29.95 -11.47 4.51
N ASP A 144 29.73 -12.78 4.55
CA ASP A 144 29.29 -13.57 3.40
C ASP A 144 27.75 -13.62 3.30
N ASP A 145 27.04 -13.39 4.41
CA ASP A 145 25.58 -13.20 4.50
C ASP A 145 25.22 -11.70 4.49
N ARG A 146 25.39 -11.09 3.32
CA ARG A 146 25.15 -9.65 3.11
C ARG A 146 23.70 -9.23 3.39
N SER A 147 22.74 -10.13 3.23
CA SER A 147 21.33 -9.88 3.54
C SER A 147 21.09 -9.74 5.04
N THR A 148 21.65 -10.61 5.86
CA THR A 148 21.61 -10.47 7.34
C THR A 148 22.34 -9.21 7.80
N LEU A 149 23.51 -8.88 7.21
CA LEU A 149 24.25 -7.65 7.55
C LEU A 149 23.44 -6.37 7.24
N LEU A 150 22.86 -6.28 6.03
CA LEU A 150 22.05 -5.13 5.62
C LEU A 150 20.76 -5.03 6.42
N TYR A 151 20.11 -6.16 6.74
CA TYR A 151 18.94 -6.18 7.61
C TYR A 151 19.25 -5.65 9.01
N PHE A 152 20.36 -6.10 9.59
CA PHE A 152 20.81 -5.62 10.90
C PHE A 152 21.15 -4.12 10.88
N TYR A 153 21.83 -3.67 9.82
CA TYR A 153 22.12 -2.26 9.59
C TYR A 153 20.84 -1.41 9.56
N GLN A 154 19.85 -1.81 8.77
CA GLN A 154 18.57 -1.09 8.65
C GLN A 154 17.81 -1.07 9.99
N GLN A 155 17.83 -2.17 10.74
CA GLN A 155 17.23 -2.26 12.07
C GLN A 155 17.87 -1.25 13.04
N VAL A 156 19.20 -1.29 13.18
CA VAL A 156 19.94 -0.41 14.10
C VAL A 156 19.84 1.06 13.68
N ARG A 157 19.87 1.35 12.37
CA ARG A 157 19.62 2.69 11.83
C ARG A 157 18.21 3.19 12.13
N ASN A 158 17.18 2.34 12.02
CA ASN A 158 15.81 2.71 12.34
C ASN A 158 15.66 3.03 13.84
N ASP A 159 16.19 2.17 14.71
CA ASP A 159 16.16 2.38 16.17
C ASP A 159 16.90 3.68 16.55
N TYR A 160 18.06 3.95 15.91
CA TYR A 160 18.76 5.23 16.03
C TYR A 160 17.85 6.41 15.67
N MET A 161 17.27 6.43 14.47
CA MET A 161 16.41 7.53 14.00
C MET A 161 15.18 7.73 14.90
N GLN A 162 14.60 6.65 15.42
CA GLN A 162 13.38 6.68 16.22
C GLN A 162 13.61 7.07 17.69
N TYR A 163 14.71 6.61 18.31
CA TYR A 163 14.89 6.67 19.77
C TYR A 163 16.12 7.46 20.24
N HIS A 164 17.11 7.70 19.36
CA HIS A 164 18.43 8.23 19.74
C HIS A 164 18.88 9.46 18.94
N ALA A 165 18.38 9.68 17.73
CA ALA A 165 18.85 10.75 16.84
C ALA A 165 18.59 12.17 17.39
N SER A 166 17.63 12.34 18.29
CA SER A 166 17.38 13.59 19.03
C SER A 166 18.28 13.79 20.27
N LYS A 167 19.11 12.81 20.61
CA LYS A 167 19.96 12.78 21.82
C LYS A 167 21.47 12.79 21.51
N VAL A 168 21.86 12.47 20.28
CA VAL A 168 23.25 12.58 19.80
C VAL A 168 23.64 14.04 19.56
N SER A 169 24.94 14.32 19.43
CA SER A 169 25.43 15.63 19.00
C SER A 169 25.15 15.87 17.50
N ASP A 170 25.00 17.14 17.12
CA ASP A 170 24.88 17.57 15.71
C ASP A 170 25.99 16.98 14.83
N GLY A 171 27.22 16.90 15.35
CA GLY A 171 28.36 16.32 14.64
C GLY A 171 28.20 14.83 14.34
N MET A 172 27.77 14.04 15.34
CA MET A 172 27.49 12.61 15.15
C MET A 172 26.29 12.38 14.23
N ALA A 173 25.22 13.17 14.37
CA ALA A 173 24.07 13.11 13.46
C ALA A 173 24.46 13.45 12.00
N LEU A 174 25.34 14.44 11.80
CA LEU A 174 25.91 14.74 10.48
C LEU A 174 26.74 13.57 9.93
N GLN A 175 27.56 12.92 10.76
CA GLN A 175 28.36 11.77 10.33
C GLN A 175 27.50 10.57 9.93
N LEU A 176 26.58 10.14 10.80
CA LEU A 176 25.68 9.01 10.57
C LEU A 176 24.78 9.24 9.34
N GLY A 177 24.23 10.45 9.16
CA GLY A 177 23.44 10.79 7.99
C GLY A 177 24.27 10.88 6.70
N CYS A 178 25.52 11.37 6.74
CA CYS A 178 26.41 11.36 5.57
C CYS A 178 26.87 9.95 5.17
N LEU A 179 27.08 9.05 6.15
CA LEU A 179 27.34 7.63 5.90
C LEU A 179 26.14 6.97 5.21
N GLU A 180 24.92 7.25 5.66
CA GLU A 180 23.73 6.75 4.96
C GLU A 180 23.60 7.36 3.55
N ILE A 181 23.83 8.66 3.35
CA ILE A 181 23.79 9.23 1.98
C ILE A 181 24.82 8.53 1.07
N ARG A 182 26.01 8.19 1.60
CA ARG A 182 27.04 7.47 0.83
C ARG A 182 26.63 6.03 0.52
N ARG A 183 26.02 5.32 1.48
CA ARG A 183 25.48 3.96 1.31
C ARG A 183 24.31 3.94 0.33
N PHE A 184 23.30 4.76 0.59
CA PHE A 184 22.05 4.87 -0.17
C PHE A 184 22.31 5.24 -1.64
N TYR A 185 23.23 6.18 -1.90
CA TYR A 185 23.67 6.52 -3.25
C TYR A 185 25.01 5.88 -3.61
N LYS A 186 25.14 4.55 -3.47
CA LYS A 186 26.40 3.80 -3.74
C LYS A 186 27.09 4.11 -5.08
N ASP A 187 26.34 4.41 -6.14
CA ASP A 187 26.90 4.77 -7.46
C ASP A 187 27.26 6.27 -7.63
N MET A 188 26.98 7.11 -6.64
CA MET A 188 27.30 8.54 -6.71
C MET A 188 28.82 8.75 -6.71
N ASN A 189 29.33 9.59 -7.61
CA ASN A 189 30.75 9.95 -7.61
C ASN A 189 31.13 10.71 -6.31
N ALA A 190 32.40 10.66 -5.89
CA ALA A 190 32.86 11.25 -4.64
C ALA A 190 32.56 12.77 -4.50
N LYS A 191 32.48 13.51 -5.61
CA LYS A 191 32.12 14.94 -5.66
C LYS A 191 30.62 15.16 -5.90
N GLY A 192 29.79 14.14 -5.73
CA GLY A 192 28.39 14.13 -6.15
C GLY A 192 27.55 15.23 -5.50
N LEU A 193 27.75 15.47 -4.21
CA LEU A 193 27.04 16.52 -3.46
C LEU A 193 27.65 17.93 -3.63
N GLU A 194 28.82 18.09 -4.25
CA GLU A 194 29.39 19.41 -4.54
C GLU A 194 28.56 20.14 -5.62
N LYS A 195 27.96 19.39 -6.55
CA LYS A 195 27.10 19.94 -7.61
C LYS A 195 25.82 20.53 -7.01
N LYS A 196 25.52 21.79 -7.36
CA LYS A 196 24.39 22.53 -6.79
C LYS A 196 23.04 21.81 -6.99
N SER A 197 22.80 21.28 -8.19
CA SER A 197 21.60 20.54 -8.58
C SER A 197 21.40 19.24 -7.79
N ASN A 198 22.47 18.49 -7.54
CA ASN A 198 22.41 17.17 -6.92
C ASN A 198 22.00 17.26 -5.45
N PHE A 199 22.50 18.27 -4.73
CA PHE A 199 22.06 18.55 -3.37
C PHE A 199 20.62 19.10 -3.35
N GLU A 200 20.19 19.86 -4.36
CA GLU A 200 18.81 20.36 -4.42
C GLU A 200 17.78 19.25 -4.67
N LEU A 201 18.15 18.21 -5.43
CA LEU A 201 17.38 16.96 -5.54
C LEU A 201 17.21 16.30 -4.16
N LEU A 202 18.31 16.15 -3.40
CA LEU A 202 18.29 15.59 -2.05
C LEU A 202 17.44 16.43 -1.09
N GLU A 203 17.56 17.76 -1.15
CA GLU A 203 16.90 18.72 -0.25
C GLU A 203 15.39 18.85 -0.50
N LYS A 204 14.93 18.70 -1.76
CA LYS A 204 13.54 18.98 -2.15
C LYS A 204 12.73 17.76 -2.57
N ASP A 205 13.34 16.84 -3.31
CA ASP A 205 12.61 15.75 -3.98
C ASP A 205 12.71 14.44 -3.17
N VAL A 206 13.75 14.30 -2.34
CA VAL A 206 13.98 13.14 -1.46
C VAL A 206 13.65 13.45 0.00
N GLY A 207 14.09 14.61 0.49
CA GLY A 207 13.93 15.04 1.89
C GLY A 207 15.20 14.76 2.72
N LEU A 208 15.65 15.77 3.47
CA LEU A 208 16.79 15.62 4.40
C LEU A 208 16.40 14.86 5.68
N ASP A 209 15.12 14.86 6.04
CA ASP A 209 14.53 14.16 7.18
C ASP A 209 14.66 12.64 7.09
N LEU A 210 14.87 12.11 5.88
CA LEU A 210 15.21 10.71 5.68
C LEU A 210 16.58 10.33 6.26
N PHE A 211 17.54 11.26 6.23
CA PHE A 211 18.94 11.05 6.57
C PHE A 211 19.36 11.69 7.90
N PHE A 212 18.66 12.75 8.33
CA PHE A 212 19.03 13.58 9.47
C PHE A 212 17.83 13.82 10.38
N PRO A 213 18.02 13.91 11.72
CA PRO A 213 16.93 14.22 12.64
C PRO A 213 16.38 15.63 12.40
N GLN A 214 15.06 15.78 12.54
CA GLN A 214 14.37 17.06 12.34
C GLN A 214 14.92 18.19 13.23
N GLN A 215 15.44 17.86 14.40
CA GLN A 215 16.11 18.81 15.31
C GLN A 215 17.33 19.47 14.65
N LEU A 216 18.19 18.70 13.98
CA LEU A 216 19.37 19.19 13.26
C LEU A 216 18.97 20.01 12.01
N ILE A 217 17.91 19.58 11.32
CA ILE A 217 17.39 20.30 10.15
C ILE A 217 16.83 21.67 10.55
N ASN A 218 16.12 21.73 11.68
CA ASN A 218 15.47 22.95 12.18
C ASN A 218 16.44 23.88 12.95
N SER A 219 17.55 23.37 13.51
CA SER A 219 18.48 24.18 14.32
C SER A 219 19.36 25.13 13.50
N MET A 220 19.50 24.89 12.18
CA MET A 220 20.40 25.65 11.31
C MET A 220 19.71 26.19 10.05
N LYS A 221 20.22 27.31 9.53
CA LYS A 221 19.79 27.82 8.22
C LYS A 221 20.19 26.82 7.11
N SER A 222 19.32 26.56 6.13
CA SER A 222 19.57 25.61 5.04
C SER A 222 20.95 25.76 4.37
N ARG A 223 21.37 26.99 4.07
CA ARG A 223 22.71 27.28 3.48
C ARG A 223 23.88 26.89 4.39
N GLN A 224 23.71 26.90 5.71
CA GLN A 224 24.71 26.45 6.69
C GLN A 224 24.70 24.93 6.81
N LEU A 225 23.53 24.32 7.00
CA LEU A 225 23.35 22.87 7.06
C LEU A 225 23.93 22.19 5.81
N ARG A 226 23.60 22.72 4.62
CA ARG A 226 24.14 22.27 3.33
C ARG A 226 25.68 22.25 3.29
N LYS A 227 26.34 23.30 3.80
CA LYS A 227 27.81 23.33 3.86
C LYS A 227 28.36 22.25 4.78
N LEU A 228 27.75 22.05 5.94
CA LEU A 228 28.18 21.02 6.90
C LEU A 228 28.01 19.61 6.35
N ILE A 229 26.88 19.32 5.67
CA ILE A 229 26.65 18.03 5.00
C ILE A 229 27.69 17.83 3.89
N GLN A 230 27.94 18.83 3.03
CA GLN A 230 28.96 18.74 1.98
C GLN A 230 30.38 18.50 2.55
N GLN A 231 30.76 19.19 3.63
CA GLN A 231 32.06 19.05 4.28
C GLN A 231 32.22 17.69 4.98
N THR A 232 31.16 17.20 5.65
CA THR A 232 31.18 15.91 6.35
C THR A 232 31.18 14.76 5.36
N PHE A 233 30.37 14.84 4.29
CA PHE A 233 30.31 13.81 3.25
C PHE A 233 31.65 13.56 2.55
N GLN A 234 32.49 14.59 2.37
CA GLN A 234 33.82 14.42 1.76
C GLN A 234 34.67 13.35 2.48
N GLN A 235 34.54 13.21 3.81
CA GLN A 235 35.27 12.21 4.62
C GLN A 235 34.89 10.76 4.26
N PHE A 236 33.66 10.54 3.80
CA PHE A 236 33.11 9.22 3.47
C PHE A 236 32.96 8.99 1.96
N SER A 237 33.26 10.01 1.15
CA SER A 237 32.89 10.08 -0.26
C SER A 237 33.42 8.94 -1.15
N THR A 238 34.45 8.22 -0.71
CA THR A 238 35.07 7.08 -1.42
C THR A 238 34.77 5.70 -0.81
N LEU A 239 34.01 5.63 0.30
CA LEU A 239 33.63 4.36 0.93
C LEU A 239 32.63 3.58 0.07
N LYS A 240 32.74 2.25 0.09
CA LYS A 240 31.73 1.35 -0.51
C LYS A 240 30.56 1.14 0.45
N GLU A 241 29.51 0.47 -0.03
CA GLU A 241 28.30 0.21 0.74
C GLU A 241 28.57 -0.48 2.08
N ASP A 242 29.34 -1.57 2.06
CA ASP A 242 29.64 -2.36 3.26
C ASP A 242 30.58 -1.60 4.22
N ASP A 243 31.55 -0.84 3.68
CA ASP A 243 32.42 0.05 4.48
C ASP A 243 31.60 1.14 5.20
N CYS A 244 30.55 1.66 4.57
CA CYS A 244 29.64 2.63 5.20
C CYS A 244 28.83 1.99 6.33
N MET A 245 28.37 0.75 6.18
CA MET A 245 27.67 0.03 7.24
C MET A 245 28.60 -0.22 8.43
N VAL A 246 29.81 -0.74 8.19
CA VAL A 246 30.85 -0.91 9.24
C VAL A 246 31.12 0.43 9.93
N LYS A 247 31.35 1.51 9.17
CA LYS A 247 31.69 2.81 9.77
C LYS A 247 30.54 3.44 10.54
N PHE A 248 29.29 3.15 10.17
CA PHE A 248 28.11 3.55 10.93
C PHE A 248 28.02 2.80 12.26
N PHE A 249 28.24 1.47 12.25
CA PHE A 249 28.28 0.66 13.47
C PHE A 249 29.37 1.13 14.44
N GLU A 250 30.59 1.42 13.94
CA GLU A 250 31.67 2.01 14.75
C GLU A 250 31.26 3.37 15.34
N THR A 251 30.72 4.27 14.51
CA THR A 251 30.37 5.64 14.94
C THR A 251 29.23 5.66 15.95
N LEU A 252 28.25 4.75 15.83
CA LEU A 252 27.11 4.70 16.74
C LEU A 252 27.43 4.00 18.08
N GLN A 253 28.39 3.08 18.10
CA GLN A 253 28.73 2.29 19.29
C GLN A 253 29.25 3.15 20.45
N ASP A 254 29.90 4.28 20.16
CA ASP A 254 30.33 5.28 21.15
C ASP A 254 29.16 5.90 21.96
N PHE A 255 27.91 5.75 21.49
CA PHE A 255 26.71 6.34 22.11
C PHE A 255 25.61 5.32 22.45
N VAL A 256 25.47 4.24 21.68
CA VAL A 256 24.41 3.23 21.84
C VAL A 256 24.99 1.83 21.74
N ASN A 257 24.79 1.01 22.77
CA ASN A 257 24.93 -0.44 22.67
C ASN A 257 23.72 -0.99 21.90
N TYR A 258 23.97 -1.52 20.72
CA TYR A 258 22.99 -2.22 19.87
C TYR A 258 23.24 -3.74 19.82
N ASP A 259 24.34 -4.22 20.42
CA ASP A 259 24.75 -5.62 20.52
C ASP A 259 24.43 -6.27 21.88
N GLU A 260 23.81 -5.52 22.80
CA GLU A 260 23.54 -5.96 24.18
C GLU A 260 22.19 -5.42 24.70
N GLU A 261 21.42 -6.26 25.40
CA GLU A 261 20.26 -5.85 26.19
C GLU A 261 20.63 -5.74 27.68
N VAL A 262 20.06 -4.76 28.38
CA VAL A 262 20.37 -4.45 29.79
C VAL A 262 19.13 -4.55 30.67
N PHE A 263 19.19 -5.38 31.71
CA PHE A 263 18.06 -5.74 32.57
C PHE A 263 18.32 -5.36 34.04
N PRO A 264 17.63 -4.34 34.60
CA PRO A 264 17.67 -4.09 36.05
C PRO A 264 16.97 -5.24 36.81
N CYS A 265 17.67 -5.84 37.77
CA CYS A 265 17.22 -7.03 38.49
C CYS A 265 17.90 -7.16 39.87
N GLU A 266 17.60 -8.23 40.60
CA GLU A 266 18.30 -8.58 41.84
C GLU A 266 18.91 -9.98 41.72
N LEU A 267 20.19 -10.14 42.01
CA LEU A 267 20.82 -11.46 42.13
C LEU A 267 20.61 -12.02 43.53
N VAL A 268 20.16 -13.26 43.61
CA VAL A 268 19.79 -13.92 44.87
C VAL A 268 20.83 -14.98 45.22
N GLN A 269 21.71 -14.68 46.18
CA GLN A 269 22.76 -15.61 46.67
C GLN A 269 22.78 -15.63 48.20
N GLY A 270 21.64 -16.00 48.80
CA GLY A 270 21.40 -15.94 50.25
C GLY A 270 21.01 -14.55 50.76
N TRP A 271 21.34 -13.51 50.00
CA TRP A 271 20.85 -12.13 50.10
C TRP A 271 20.58 -11.61 48.68
N SER A 272 19.76 -10.57 48.56
CA SER A 272 19.44 -9.93 47.26
C SER A 272 20.36 -8.74 47.02
N LEU A 273 21.05 -8.73 45.87
CA LEU A 273 21.87 -7.61 45.40
C LEU A 273 21.26 -7.03 44.12
N SER A 274 20.82 -5.76 44.15
CA SER A 274 20.32 -5.08 42.95
C SER A 274 21.46 -4.73 42.00
N VAL A 275 21.31 -5.11 40.72
CA VAL A 275 22.29 -4.92 39.64
C VAL A 275 21.59 -4.65 38.31
N GLU A 276 22.36 -4.20 37.32
CA GLU A 276 22.00 -4.32 35.90
C GLU A 276 22.71 -5.55 35.32
N LEU A 277 21.96 -6.52 34.78
CA LEU A 277 22.53 -7.59 33.97
C LEU A 277 22.68 -7.11 32.52
N VAL A 278 23.84 -7.36 31.93
CA VAL A 278 24.18 -7.06 30.54
C VAL A 278 24.30 -8.38 29.79
N ILE A 279 23.45 -8.59 28.79
CA ILE A 279 23.34 -9.85 28.05
C ILE A 279 23.52 -9.54 26.56
N GLY A 280 24.45 -10.24 25.93
CA GLY A 280 24.80 -10.13 24.51
C GLY A 280 25.88 -11.17 24.20
N GLY A 281 26.40 -11.23 22.96
CA GLY A 281 27.34 -12.28 22.54
C GLY A 281 28.59 -12.49 23.43
N ARG A 282 28.98 -11.51 24.25
CA ARG A 282 30.08 -11.63 25.25
C ARG A 282 29.66 -12.32 26.57
N GLY A 283 28.59 -13.13 26.55
CA GLY A 283 28.06 -13.81 27.73
C GLY A 283 27.30 -12.91 28.70
N ILE A 284 26.81 -13.52 29.78
CA ILE A 284 26.04 -12.88 30.86
C ILE A 284 27.01 -12.17 31.81
N ARG A 285 26.83 -10.86 31.99
CA ARG A 285 27.64 -10.02 32.89
C ARG A 285 26.75 -9.18 33.81
N GLN A 286 27.28 -8.75 34.95
CA GLN A 286 26.63 -7.83 35.90
C GLN A 286 27.33 -6.48 35.96
N ARG A 287 26.56 -5.42 36.24
CA ARG A 287 27.05 -4.06 36.47
C ARG A 287 26.32 -3.46 37.67
N THR A 288 27.07 -2.87 38.61
CA THR A 288 26.48 -2.26 39.84
C THR A 288 26.25 -0.75 39.70
N GLN A 289 26.98 -0.08 38.81
CA GLN A 289 26.80 1.34 38.48
C GLN A 289 26.94 1.55 36.98
N LYS A 290 26.15 2.44 36.37
CA LYS A 290 26.10 2.61 34.89
C LYS A 290 27.46 2.79 34.21
N ASN A 291 28.43 3.40 34.89
CA ASN A 291 29.78 3.68 34.37
C ASN A 291 30.84 2.66 34.82
N SER A 292 30.49 1.63 35.59
CA SER A 292 31.42 0.58 36.02
C SER A 292 31.57 -0.51 34.94
N ALA A 293 32.79 -1.05 34.81
CA ALA A 293 33.04 -2.15 33.88
C ALA A 293 32.22 -3.40 34.27
N PRO A 294 31.53 -4.05 33.32
CA PRO A 294 30.67 -5.19 33.62
C PRO A 294 31.49 -6.44 33.97
N VAL A 295 31.14 -7.10 35.08
CA VAL A 295 31.82 -8.30 35.60
C VAL A 295 31.18 -9.55 35.03
N PHE A 296 31.98 -10.48 34.52
CA PHE A 296 31.50 -11.75 33.94
C PHE A 296 30.86 -12.68 34.96
N LEU A 297 29.74 -13.32 34.58
CA LEU A 297 29.03 -14.30 35.41
C LEU A 297 28.98 -15.69 34.77
N ALA A 298 28.57 -15.80 33.50
CA ALA A 298 28.39 -17.09 32.82
C ALA A 298 28.50 -16.99 31.30
N ASP A 299 29.06 -18.04 30.71
CA ASP A 299 29.10 -18.30 29.26
C ASP A 299 27.84 -19.06 28.82
N PHE A 300 27.33 -18.84 27.59
CA PHE A 300 26.11 -19.52 27.15
C PHE A 300 26.31 -21.03 26.96
N LYS A 301 27.52 -21.49 26.63
CA LYS A 301 27.88 -22.92 26.56
C LYS A 301 27.89 -23.60 27.93
N GLN A 302 27.87 -22.82 29.01
CA GLN A 302 27.77 -23.33 30.38
C GLN A 302 26.33 -23.40 30.89
N ILE A 303 25.33 -22.86 30.17
CA ILE A 303 23.94 -22.92 30.61
C ILE A 303 23.32 -24.27 30.20
N LYS A 304 22.93 -25.08 31.19
CA LYS A 304 22.25 -26.36 30.96
C LYS A 304 20.73 -26.27 30.95
N LYS A 305 20.19 -25.38 31.78
CA LYS A 305 18.76 -25.34 32.09
C LYS A 305 18.35 -23.97 32.58
N ILE A 306 17.23 -23.46 32.07
CA ILE A 306 16.61 -22.22 32.50
C ILE A 306 15.21 -22.55 33.04
N GLN A 307 14.87 -22.05 34.22
CA GLN A 307 13.55 -22.22 34.83
C GLN A 307 13.06 -20.90 35.42
N CYS A 308 11.87 -20.44 35.01
CA CYS A 308 11.19 -19.31 35.63
C CYS A 308 10.15 -19.79 36.65
N LEU A 309 10.04 -19.07 37.77
CA LEU A 309 9.02 -19.26 38.80
C LEU A 309 8.33 -17.91 39.06
N SER A 310 7.06 -17.79 38.70
CA SER A 310 6.26 -16.59 39.01
C SER A 310 6.01 -16.48 40.52
N GLN A 311 6.07 -15.25 41.04
CA GLN A 311 5.85 -14.93 42.45
C GLN A 311 4.48 -14.28 42.66
N SER A 312 3.95 -14.36 43.89
CA SER A 312 2.61 -13.85 44.23
C SER A 312 2.48 -12.31 44.20
N ASP A 313 3.60 -11.59 44.16
CA ASP A 313 3.67 -10.12 44.03
C ASP A 313 3.82 -9.65 42.57
N GLY A 314 3.70 -10.55 41.59
CA GLY A 314 3.83 -10.25 40.16
C GLY A 314 5.27 -10.28 39.61
N LYS A 315 6.27 -10.47 40.49
CA LYS A 315 7.67 -10.68 40.11
C LYS A 315 7.89 -12.09 39.57
N ALA A 316 9.09 -12.32 39.06
CA ALA A 316 9.52 -13.63 38.60
C ALA A 316 10.97 -13.94 39.01
N LEU A 317 11.21 -15.19 39.40
CA LEU A 317 12.52 -15.70 39.75
C LEU A 317 13.02 -16.65 38.64
N LEU A 318 14.00 -16.20 37.87
CA LEU A 318 14.73 -17.05 36.94
C LEU A 318 15.82 -17.82 37.69
N ASN A 319 16.00 -19.08 37.32
CA ASN A 319 17.03 -19.96 37.84
C ASN A 319 17.79 -20.58 36.66
N LEU A 320 19.08 -20.29 36.57
CA LEU A 320 19.96 -20.83 35.54
C LEU A 320 20.90 -21.87 36.17
N GLU A 321 20.89 -23.08 35.62
CA GLU A 321 21.83 -24.14 35.98
C GLU A 321 23.11 -23.98 35.14
N VAL A 322 24.21 -23.62 35.80
CA VAL A 322 25.50 -23.34 35.15
C VAL A 322 26.48 -24.47 35.41
N VAL A 323 27.10 -25.03 34.35
CA VAL A 323 28.08 -26.12 34.46
C VAL A 323 29.27 -25.70 35.33
N GLY A 324 29.57 -26.50 36.35
CA GLY A 324 30.69 -26.26 37.28
C GLY A 324 30.36 -25.28 38.42
N ALA A 325 29.22 -24.60 38.40
CA ALA A 325 28.78 -23.78 39.53
C ALA A 325 28.24 -24.64 40.67
N ARG A 326 28.59 -24.30 41.92
CA ARG A 326 28.10 -25.00 43.13
C ARG A 326 26.64 -24.66 43.49
N GLN A 327 26.12 -23.57 42.94
CA GLN A 327 24.76 -23.09 43.12
C GLN A 327 24.25 -22.55 41.79
N ARG A 328 22.93 -22.65 41.56
CA ARG A 328 22.25 -22.02 40.42
C ARG A 328 22.36 -20.50 40.49
N LEU A 329 22.43 -19.84 39.33
CA LEU A 329 22.33 -18.38 39.25
C LEU A 329 20.84 -18.01 39.33
N SER A 330 20.42 -17.48 40.47
CA SER A 330 19.04 -17.04 40.72
C SER A 330 18.92 -15.53 40.51
N ILE A 331 17.99 -15.11 39.65
CA ILE A 331 17.78 -13.72 39.22
C ILE A 331 16.31 -13.36 39.47
N ASN A 332 16.05 -12.38 40.32
CA ASN A 332 14.73 -11.85 40.60
C ASN A 332 14.47 -10.62 39.70
N VAL A 333 13.33 -10.59 39.01
CA VAL A 333 12.95 -9.50 38.10
C VAL A 333 11.58 -8.93 38.42
N ALA A 334 11.35 -7.68 38.05
CA ALA A 334 10.15 -6.93 38.45
C ALA A 334 8.83 -7.47 37.89
N THR A 335 8.84 -8.15 36.72
CA THR A 335 7.63 -8.64 36.05
C THR A 335 7.86 -9.97 35.33
N VAL A 336 6.80 -10.75 35.16
CA VAL A 336 6.84 -12.02 34.39
C VAL A 336 7.25 -11.79 32.90
N PRO A 337 6.72 -10.79 32.16
CA PRO A 337 7.18 -10.51 30.78
C PRO A 337 8.68 -10.20 30.69
N MET A 338 9.25 -9.52 31.69
CA MET A 338 10.70 -9.28 31.75
C MET A 338 11.48 -10.60 31.89
N ALA A 339 10.97 -11.56 32.66
CA ALA A 339 11.55 -12.90 32.75
C ALA A 339 11.42 -13.66 31.43
N GLU A 340 10.26 -13.65 30.76
CA GLU A 340 10.08 -14.30 29.45
C GLU A 340 11.03 -13.71 28.40
N ASN A 341 11.13 -12.38 28.33
CA ASN A 341 12.05 -11.68 27.44
C ASN A 341 13.53 -12.01 27.71
N MET A 342 13.94 -12.17 28.97
CA MET A 342 15.29 -12.59 29.35
C MET A 342 15.55 -14.07 29.05
N MET A 343 14.57 -14.95 29.30
CA MET A 343 14.69 -16.38 28.99
C MET A 343 14.88 -16.60 27.50
N ASP A 344 14.09 -15.96 26.64
CA ASP A 344 14.26 -16.08 25.19
C ASP A 344 15.63 -15.59 24.71
N LEU A 345 16.12 -14.48 25.27
CA LEU A 345 17.44 -13.94 24.90
C LEU A 345 18.56 -14.92 25.24
N ILE A 346 18.58 -15.44 26.47
CA ILE A 346 19.60 -16.37 26.93
C ILE A 346 19.50 -17.70 26.18
N ASP A 347 18.29 -18.23 25.98
CA ASP A 347 18.06 -19.45 25.23
C ASP A 347 18.50 -19.32 23.77
N GLY A 348 18.21 -18.19 23.11
CA GLY A 348 18.65 -17.93 21.75
C GLY A 348 20.16 -17.83 21.59
N TYR A 349 20.87 -17.23 22.54
CA TYR A 349 22.33 -17.30 22.56
C TYR A 349 22.84 -18.73 22.83
N CYS A 350 22.18 -19.52 23.69
CA CYS A 350 22.54 -20.93 23.90
C CYS A 350 22.37 -21.76 22.61
N ARG A 351 21.28 -21.56 21.87
CA ARG A 351 21.04 -22.18 20.55
C ARG A 351 22.13 -21.80 19.54
N LEU A 352 22.41 -20.49 19.44
CA LEU A 352 23.37 -19.91 18.48
C LEU A 352 24.83 -20.33 18.75
N GLU A 353 25.25 -20.47 20.01
CA GLU A 353 26.63 -20.82 20.35
C GLU A 353 26.93 -22.32 20.39
N ASN A 354 25.92 -23.15 20.60
CA ASN A 354 26.06 -24.61 20.60
C ASN A 354 25.72 -25.25 19.24
N ASP A 355 25.27 -24.47 18.26
CA ASP A 355 24.77 -24.91 16.95
C ASP A 355 23.64 -25.95 17.10
N ARG A 356 22.62 -25.59 17.90
CA ARG A 356 21.49 -26.47 18.23
C ARG A 356 20.15 -25.74 18.17
N ASP A 357 19.17 -26.43 17.62
CA ASP A 357 17.77 -26.00 17.57
C ASP A 357 16.99 -26.27 18.89
N GLU A 358 17.59 -26.99 19.84
CA GLU A 358 17.00 -27.41 21.12
C GLU A 358 16.98 -26.27 22.16
N SER A 359 15.84 -26.07 22.84
CA SER A 359 15.73 -25.09 23.94
C SER A 359 16.22 -25.67 25.27
N VAL A 360 16.94 -24.85 26.05
CA VAL A 360 17.33 -25.13 27.45
C VAL A 360 16.27 -24.63 28.45
N ILE A 361 15.16 -24.02 28.00
CA ILE A 361 14.05 -23.62 28.86
C ILE A 361 13.24 -24.84 29.30
N TYR A 362 13.21 -25.10 30.59
CA TYR A 362 12.44 -26.20 31.17
C TYR A 362 10.95 -25.85 31.28
N ARG A 363 10.13 -26.54 30.48
CA ARG A 363 8.66 -26.50 30.56
C ARG A 363 8.17 -27.84 31.16
N PRO A 364 7.48 -27.86 32.31
CA PRO A 364 6.92 -29.10 32.83
C PRO A 364 5.79 -29.63 31.93
N ASN A 365 5.94 -30.87 31.45
CA ASN A 365 5.06 -31.62 30.53
C ASN A 365 4.79 -30.97 29.15
N LYS A 366 5.53 -31.42 28.12
CA LYS A 366 5.04 -31.46 26.72
C LYS A 366 5.09 -32.88 26.08
N ASP A 367 5.37 -33.93 26.86
CA ASP A 367 5.46 -35.32 26.39
C ASP A 367 4.07 -35.99 26.19
N GLN A 368 3.19 -35.42 25.34
CA GLN A 368 2.01 -36.14 24.83
C GLN A 368 1.19 -35.48 23.69
N VAL A 369 1.79 -34.83 22.67
CA VAL A 369 1.12 -34.69 21.33
C VAL A 369 2.20 -34.57 20.23
N ASP A 370 2.64 -35.70 19.66
CA ASP A 370 3.47 -35.68 18.43
C ASP A 370 3.39 -37.01 17.65
N GLN A 371 2.23 -37.23 17.01
CA GLN A 371 1.97 -38.21 15.95
C GLN A 371 0.53 -38.01 15.44
N VAL A 372 0.22 -38.38 14.17
CA VAL A 372 -1.06 -38.15 13.45
C VAL A 372 -1.18 -36.68 12.96
N LEU A 373 -1.30 -36.32 11.66
CA LEU A 373 -1.55 -37.07 10.41
C LEU A 373 -0.98 -36.34 9.15
N SER A 374 -1.10 -36.96 7.98
CA SER A 374 -0.77 -36.39 6.65
C SER A 374 -1.82 -36.79 5.60
N PHE A 375 -2.05 -35.96 4.56
CA PHE A 375 -3.02 -36.13 3.43
C PHE A 375 -4.51 -35.98 3.86
N VAL A 376 -5.48 -35.33 3.16
CA VAL A 376 -5.68 -34.77 1.79
C VAL A 376 -6.54 -33.46 1.80
N PHE A 377 -6.46 -32.65 0.73
CA PHE A 377 -7.37 -31.58 0.20
C PHE A 377 -8.89 -31.70 0.52
N SER A 378 -9.76 -30.66 0.43
CA SER A 378 -9.86 -29.58 -0.58
C SER A 378 -10.85 -28.44 -0.22
N GLY A 379 -10.60 -27.20 -0.70
CA GLY A 379 -11.68 -26.29 -1.17
C GLY A 379 -11.89 -24.93 -0.49
N SER A 380 -11.41 -23.84 -1.11
CA SER A 380 -12.11 -22.52 -1.17
C SER A 380 -11.36 -21.53 -2.10
N ASP A 381 -12.01 -21.12 -3.19
CA ASP A 381 -11.42 -20.26 -4.23
C ASP A 381 -11.56 -18.77 -3.92
N ILE A 382 -10.55 -18.18 -3.27
CA ILE A 382 -10.15 -16.76 -3.42
C ILE A 382 -8.70 -16.49 -2.92
N TYR A 383 -8.09 -17.38 -2.13
CA TYR A 383 -6.70 -17.26 -1.62
C TYR A 383 -5.85 -18.54 -1.81
N CYS A 384 -5.96 -19.19 -2.98
CA CYS A 384 -5.32 -20.50 -3.25
C CYS A 384 -4.49 -20.55 -4.57
N GLU A 385 -3.70 -19.50 -4.87
CA GLU A 385 -2.73 -19.48 -5.98
C GLU A 385 -1.33 -18.96 -5.58
N ILE A 386 -0.91 -19.23 -4.34
CA ILE A 386 0.50 -19.50 -4.05
C ILE A 386 0.55 -20.94 -3.52
N LEU A 387 0.85 -21.88 -4.42
CA LEU A 387 1.11 -23.26 -4.05
C LEU A 387 2.52 -23.36 -3.48
N ASP A 388 2.63 -23.40 -2.15
CA ASP A 388 3.75 -24.07 -1.48
C ASP A 388 3.63 -25.58 -1.71
N GLU A 389 3.80 -26.02 -2.97
CA GLU A 389 4.27 -27.38 -3.20
C GLU A 389 5.66 -27.47 -2.57
N ARG A 390 5.75 -28.28 -1.51
CA ARG A 390 7.02 -28.67 -0.89
C ARG A 390 8.03 -28.98 -2.00
N PRO A 391 9.17 -28.28 -2.09
CA PRO A 391 10.30 -28.89 -2.78
C PRO A 391 10.62 -30.18 -2.01
N LYS A 392 10.25 -31.32 -2.58
CA LYS A 392 10.67 -32.62 -2.05
C LYS A 392 12.18 -32.56 -1.93
N SER A 393 12.71 -32.76 -0.73
CA SER A 393 14.15 -32.66 -0.45
C SER A 393 14.92 -33.61 -1.38
N GLY A 394 15.50 -33.01 -2.41
CA GLY A 394 16.14 -33.68 -3.52
C GLY A 394 16.59 -32.60 -4.49
N LEU A 395 17.88 -32.60 -4.83
CA LEU A 395 18.41 -31.68 -5.84
C LEU A 395 17.69 -31.92 -7.16
N LEU A 396 16.76 -31.04 -7.51
CA LEU A 396 16.38 -30.83 -8.92
C LEU A 396 17.62 -30.25 -9.61
N LYS A 397 18.43 -31.14 -10.17
CA LYS A 397 19.40 -30.75 -11.20
C LYS A 397 18.56 -30.29 -12.40
N TYR A 398 18.63 -28.99 -12.70
CA TYR A 398 18.01 -28.42 -13.89
C TYR A 398 18.85 -28.68 -15.15
N GLY A 399 20.07 -29.21 -14.99
CA GLY A 399 20.89 -29.74 -16.09
C GLY A 399 20.18 -30.90 -16.77
N ILE A 400 19.93 -30.75 -18.07
CA ILE A 400 19.43 -31.79 -18.98
C ILE A 400 20.58 -32.17 -19.92
N ASP A 401 20.72 -33.46 -20.27
CA ASP A 401 21.72 -33.90 -21.25
C ASP A 401 21.26 -33.54 -22.67
N ARG A 402 22.17 -33.08 -23.54
CA ARG A 402 21.79 -32.62 -24.90
C ARG A 402 21.10 -33.71 -25.74
N SER A 403 21.36 -34.99 -25.46
CA SER A 403 20.73 -36.14 -26.10
C SER A 403 19.22 -36.21 -25.93
N ASP A 404 18.68 -35.61 -24.87
CA ASP A 404 17.29 -35.80 -24.44
C ASP A 404 16.31 -34.92 -25.24
N ILE A 405 16.84 -33.94 -25.99
CA ILE A 405 16.08 -32.94 -26.73
C ILE A 405 16.45 -32.96 -28.21
N VAL A 406 15.51 -33.41 -29.05
CA VAL A 406 15.64 -33.31 -30.51
C VAL A 406 15.13 -31.93 -30.96
N LEU A 407 16.05 -31.07 -31.43
CA LEU A 407 15.70 -29.79 -32.06
C LEU A 407 14.90 -29.98 -33.36
N GLY A 408 13.86 -29.17 -33.53
CA GLY A 408 13.03 -29.10 -34.73
C GLY A 408 13.29 -27.85 -35.55
N ARG A 409 12.22 -27.12 -35.89
CA ARG A 409 12.25 -25.89 -36.69
C ARG A 409 12.38 -24.64 -35.79
N ILE A 410 12.83 -23.55 -36.40
CA ILE A 410 12.81 -22.23 -35.76
C ILE A 410 11.36 -21.76 -35.61
N LEU A 411 11.00 -21.32 -34.40
CA LEU A 411 9.74 -20.66 -34.05
C LEU A 411 9.85 -19.13 -34.09
N GLY A 412 11.03 -18.60 -33.78
CA GLY A 412 11.30 -17.16 -33.79
C GLY A 412 12.77 -16.83 -33.48
N GLU A 413 13.13 -15.56 -33.59
CA GLU A 413 14.46 -15.04 -33.26
C GLU A 413 14.35 -13.98 -32.15
N GLY A 414 15.10 -14.20 -31.07
CA GLY A 414 15.22 -13.29 -29.94
C GLY A 414 16.57 -12.58 -29.90
N PHE A 415 16.80 -11.76 -28.88
CA PHE A 415 18.01 -10.94 -28.76
C PHE A 415 19.32 -11.75 -28.70
N PHE A 416 19.29 -12.92 -28.07
CA PHE A 416 20.46 -13.78 -27.87
C PHE A 416 20.65 -14.85 -28.95
N GLY A 417 19.61 -15.14 -29.73
CA GLY A 417 19.59 -16.26 -30.66
C GLY A 417 18.18 -16.73 -31.00
N GLU A 418 18.10 -17.91 -31.62
CA GLU A 418 16.85 -18.48 -32.11
C GLU A 418 16.12 -19.28 -31.03
N VAL A 419 14.80 -19.28 -31.12
CA VAL A 419 13.91 -20.19 -30.40
C VAL A 419 13.45 -21.27 -31.36
N TYR A 420 13.66 -22.53 -31.01
CA TYR A 420 13.24 -23.71 -31.78
C TYR A 420 12.07 -24.41 -31.09
N ASP A 421 11.26 -25.18 -31.84
CA ASP A 421 10.54 -26.30 -31.22
C ASP A 421 11.50 -27.47 -31.02
N GLY A 422 11.16 -28.35 -30.08
CA GLY A 422 11.88 -29.59 -29.85
C GLY A 422 10.97 -30.65 -29.26
N ASN A 423 11.40 -31.90 -29.40
CA ASN A 423 10.73 -33.05 -28.81
C ASN A 423 11.64 -33.62 -27.71
N GLY A 424 11.20 -33.55 -26.46
CA GLY A 424 11.80 -34.30 -25.35
C GLY A 424 11.06 -35.62 -25.11
N GLU A 425 11.62 -36.55 -24.35
CA GLU A 425 11.03 -37.88 -24.11
C GLU A 425 9.55 -37.89 -23.67
N ARG A 426 9.06 -36.81 -23.05
CA ARG A 426 7.73 -36.75 -22.41
C ARG A 426 6.88 -35.53 -22.74
N VAL A 427 7.47 -34.45 -23.27
CA VAL A 427 6.79 -33.16 -23.50
C VAL A 427 7.41 -32.45 -24.70
N ASN A 428 6.59 -31.76 -25.50
CA ASN A 428 7.08 -30.83 -26.54
C ASN A 428 7.66 -29.57 -25.88
N VAL A 429 8.85 -29.16 -26.33
CA VAL A 429 9.62 -28.08 -25.70
C VAL A 429 9.88 -26.91 -26.65
N ALA A 430 10.06 -25.73 -26.08
CA ALA A 430 10.62 -24.57 -26.76
C ALA A 430 12.08 -24.41 -26.29
N VAL A 431 13.02 -24.33 -27.23
CA VAL A 431 14.46 -24.30 -26.93
C VAL A 431 15.04 -22.96 -27.36
N LYS A 432 15.37 -22.10 -26.40
CA LYS A 432 16.05 -20.82 -26.64
C LYS A 432 17.56 -21.07 -26.69
N THR A 433 18.21 -20.60 -27.75
CA THR A 433 19.66 -20.81 -28.00
C THR A 433 20.44 -19.52 -27.83
N CYS A 434 21.71 -19.62 -27.40
CA CYS A 434 22.63 -18.50 -27.36
C CYS A 434 23.59 -18.56 -28.57
N LYS A 435 23.53 -17.57 -29.47
CA LYS A 435 24.42 -17.48 -30.66
C LYS A 435 25.80 -16.88 -30.32
N ASP A 436 25.88 -16.07 -29.27
CA ASP A 436 27.10 -15.40 -28.80
C ASP A 436 27.37 -15.80 -27.35
N CYS A 437 28.32 -16.71 -27.14
CA CYS A 437 28.67 -17.24 -25.82
C CYS A 437 29.75 -16.40 -25.11
N SER A 438 29.94 -15.12 -25.46
CA SER A 438 30.80 -14.22 -24.70
C SER A 438 30.28 -14.04 -23.26
N PRO A 439 31.16 -13.88 -22.24
CA PRO A 439 30.75 -13.92 -20.83
C PRO A 439 29.60 -12.95 -20.48
N ASP A 440 29.69 -11.69 -20.94
CA ASP A 440 28.69 -10.64 -20.69
C ASP A 440 27.33 -10.93 -21.34
N VAL A 441 27.30 -11.76 -22.39
CA VAL A 441 26.07 -12.15 -23.10
C VAL A 441 25.49 -13.41 -22.47
N MET A 442 26.35 -14.38 -22.13
CA MET A 442 25.98 -15.60 -21.42
C MET A 442 25.40 -15.31 -20.02
N GLU A 443 25.97 -14.38 -19.25
CA GLU A 443 25.42 -13.96 -17.96
C GLU A 443 23.99 -13.43 -18.10
N LYS A 444 23.75 -12.57 -19.10
CA LYS A 444 22.42 -12.01 -19.37
C LYS A 444 21.44 -13.08 -19.86
N PHE A 445 21.90 -14.00 -20.70
CA PHE A 445 21.10 -15.14 -21.16
C PHE A 445 20.69 -16.05 -19.99
N MET A 446 21.64 -16.43 -19.15
CA MET A 446 21.39 -17.26 -17.98
C MET A 446 20.55 -16.57 -16.89
N SER A 447 20.58 -15.23 -16.81
CA SER A 447 19.74 -14.47 -15.86
C SER A 447 18.23 -14.74 -16.03
N GLU A 448 17.79 -15.04 -17.25
CA GLU A 448 16.41 -15.44 -17.55
C GLU A 448 16.06 -16.78 -16.92
N ALA A 449 16.91 -17.79 -17.11
CA ALA A 449 16.71 -19.13 -16.54
C ALA A 449 16.81 -19.12 -15.00
N VAL A 450 17.70 -18.30 -14.42
CA VAL A 450 17.81 -18.13 -12.96
C VAL A 450 16.53 -17.56 -12.35
N ILE A 451 15.88 -16.59 -13.01
CA ILE A 451 14.58 -16.07 -12.58
C ILE A 451 13.52 -17.16 -12.73
N MET A 452 13.37 -17.73 -13.92
CA MET A 452 12.32 -18.71 -14.22
C MET A 452 12.39 -19.98 -13.37
N LYS A 453 13.59 -20.40 -12.92
CA LYS A 453 13.81 -21.52 -12.00
C LYS A 453 12.94 -21.44 -10.74
N ASN A 454 12.72 -20.22 -10.24
CA ASN A 454 12.00 -19.95 -8.99
C ASN A 454 10.53 -19.54 -9.21
N LEU A 455 10.03 -19.55 -10.46
CA LEU A 455 8.65 -19.18 -10.78
C LEU A 455 7.80 -20.43 -11.02
N ASN A 456 6.71 -20.56 -10.25
CA ASN A 456 5.71 -21.62 -10.41
C ASN A 456 4.30 -21.05 -10.27
N HIS A 457 3.62 -20.82 -11.39
CA HIS A 457 2.27 -20.26 -11.43
C HIS A 457 1.56 -20.71 -12.72
N GLN A 458 0.25 -20.98 -12.66
CA GLN A 458 -0.53 -21.52 -13.78
C GLN A 458 -0.42 -20.66 -15.05
N HIS A 459 -0.39 -19.33 -14.89
CA HIS A 459 -0.32 -18.35 -15.98
C HIS A 459 1.11 -17.83 -16.24
N ILE A 460 2.15 -18.61 -15.93
CA ILE A 460 3.55 -18.33 -16.28
C ILE A 460 4.13 -19.48 -17.11
N VAL A 461 5.00 -19.17 -18.06
CA VAL A 461 5.75 -20.16 -18.86
C VAL A 461 6.74 -20.90 -17.95
N LYS A 462 6.67 -22.22 -17.92
CA LYS A 462 7.50 -23.06 -17.06
C LYS A 462 8.86 -23.38 -17.69
N LEU A 463 9.93 -23.23 -16.90
CA LEU A 463 11.26 -23.78 -17.22
C LEU A 463 11.25 -25.29 -17.01
N ILE A 464 11.69 -26.04 -18.03
CA ILE A 464 11.88 -27.49 -17.95
C ILE A 464 13.32 -27.79 -17.50
N GLY A 465 14.30 -27.07 -18.04
CA GLY A 465 15.69 -27.14 -17.62
C GLY A 465 16.65 -26.34 -18.50
N ILE A 466 17.93 -26.58 -18.32
CA ILE A 466 19.05 -25.91 -18.98
C ILE A 466 19.98 -26.99 -19.51
N ILE A 467 20.43 -26.87 -20.75
CA ILE A 467 21.52 -27.68 -21.29
C ILE A 467 22.77 -26.80 -21.23
N GLU A 468 23.68 -27.13 -20.31
CA GLU A 468 24.89 -26.34 -20.02
C GLU A 468 26.03 -26.59 -21.03
N GLU A 469 25.87 -27.56 -21.94
CA GLU A 469 26.80 -27.80 -23.05
C GLU A 469 26.74 -26.69 -24.11
N ASP A 470 27.89 -26.11 -24.47
CA ASP A 470 27.95 -25.09 -25.50
C ASP A 470 27.43 -25.58 -26.88
N PRO A 471 26.65 -24.77 -27.62
CA PRO A 471 26.03 -23.52 -27.18
C PRO A 471 24.89 -23.80 -26.16
N VAL A 472 24.90 -23.10 -25.02
CA VAL A 472 23.94 -23.30 -23.92
C VAL A 472 22.48 -23.10 -24.40
N TRP A 473 21.57 -23.99 -23.96
CA TRP A 473 20.13 -23.91 -24.26
C TRP A 473 19.28 -23.74 -23.00
N ILE A 474 18.22 -22.92 -23.09
CA ILE A 474 17.15 -22.82 -22.10
C ILE A 474 15.92 -23.55 -22.64
N VAL A 475 15.43 -24.57 -21.92
CA VAL A 475 14.35 -25.47 -22.35
C VAL A 475 13.08 -25.16 -21.56
N MET A 476 11.98 -24.85 -22.27
CA MET A 476 10.70 -24.39 -21.72
C MET A 476 9.51 -25.19 -22.28
N GLU A 477 8.34 -25.11 -21.65
CA GLU A 477 7.09 -25.65 -22.20
C GLU A 477 6.74 -25.00 -23.56
N LEU A 478 6.41 -25.81 -24.58
CA LEU A 478 5.90 -25.32 -25.88
C LEU A 478 4.38 -25.18 -25.87
N TYR A 479 3.86 -24.07 -26.41
CA TYR A 479 2.43 -23.83 -26.56
C TYR A 479 2.01 -23.72 -28.02
N GLN A 480 1.08 -24.59 -28.41
CA GLN A 480 0.73 -24.84 -29.81
C GLN A 480 0.07 -23.66 -30.56
N TYR A 481 -0.53 -22.71 -29.85
CA TYR A 481 -1.16 -21.53 -30.44
C TYR A 481 -0.22 -20.32 -30.53
N GLY A 482 1.00 -20.42 -29.98
CA GLY A 482 2.02 -19.38 -30.07
C GLY A 482 1.65 -18.08 -29.33
N GLU A 483 2.12 -16.97 -29.89
CA GLU A 483 1.98 -15.61 -29.36
C GLU A 483 0.53 -15.10 -29.37
N LEU A 484 0.10 -14.48 -28.26
CA LEU A 484 -1.24 -13.91 -28.11
C LEU A 484 -1.52 -12.80 -29.13
N GLY A 485 -0.55 -11.94 -29.47
CA GLY A 485 -0.71 -10.90 -30.51
C GLY A 485 -1.20 -11.48 -31.84
N ASN A 486 -0.50 -12.50 -32.34
CA ASN A 486 -0.87 -13.22 -33.56
C ASN A 486 -2.22 -13.96 -33.40
N TYR A 487 -2.45 -14.62 -32.27
CA TYR A 487 -3.69 -15.34 -32.00
C TYR A 487 -4.93 -14.43 -32.01
N LEU A 488 -4.83 -13.22 -31.43
CA LEU A 488 -5.88 -12.20 -31.42
C LEU A 488 -6.28 -11.81 -32.86
N THR A 489 -5.31 -11.41 -33.68
CA THR A 489 -5.56 -10.99 -35.07
C THR A 489 -6.13 -12.12 -35.93
N GLN A 490 -5.62 -13.35 -35.77
CA GLN A 490 -6.10 -14.51 -36.53
C GLN A 490 -7.51 -14.98 -36.12
N ASN A 491 -7.91 -14.79 -34.85
CA ASN A 491 -9.18 -15.28 -34.32
C ASN A 491 -10.19 -14.17 -33.97
N GLN A 492 -9.98 -12.94 -34.45
CA GLN A 492 -10.84 -11.77 -34.15
C GLN A 492 -12.36 -12.03 -34.27
N ASN A 493 -12.79 -12.84 -35.24
CA ASN A 493 -14.21 -13.17 -35.47
C ASN A 493 -14.80 -14.20 -34.49
N LYS A 494 -13.95 -14.88 -33.70
CA LYS A 494 -14.34 -15.90 -32.70
C LYS A 494 -14.20 -15.39 -31.26
N LEU A 495 -13.43 -14.33 -31.06
CA LEU A 495 -13.09 -13.83 -29.73
C LEU A 495 -14.23 -12.96 -29.17
N THR A 496 -14.67 -13.30 -27.97
CA THR A 496 -15.69 -12.53 -27.25
C THR A 496 -15.03 -11.59 -26.24
N ASN A 497 -15.72 -10.50 -25.88
CA ASN A 497 -15.28 -9.63 -24.78
C ASN A 497 -15.04 -10.40 -23.47
N ILE A 498 -15.74 -11.51 -23.22
CA ILE A 498 -15.52 -12.36 -22.03
C ILE A 498 -14.16 -13.06 -22.13
N THR A 499 -13.78 -13.56 -23.31
CA THR A 499 -12.46 -14.16 -23.57
C THR A 499 -11.34 -13.13 -23.42
N LEU A 500 -11.52 -11.91 -23.94
CA LEU A 500 -10.53 -10.83 -23.82
C LEU A 500 -10.34 -10.37 -22.36
N VAL A 501 -11.43 -10.29 -21.59
CA VAL A 501 -11.38 -10.02 -20.14
C VAL A 501 -10.78 -11.20 -19.36
N LEU A 502 -11.02 -12.44 -19.78
CA LEU A 502 -10.39 -13.63 -19.19
C LEU A 502 -8.87 -13.61 -19.35
N PHE A 503 -8.36 -13.34 -20.56
CA PHE A 503 -6.92 -13.21 -20.79
C PHE A 503 -6.33 -12.08 -19.93
N SER A 504 -7.00 -10.94 -19.86
CA SER A 504 -6.61 -9.82 -18.98
C SER A 504 -6.55 -10.24 -17.50
N LEU A 505 -7.50 -11.05 -17.03
CA LEU A 505 -7.54 -11.57 -15.66
C LEU A 505 -6.41 -12.55 -15.37
N GLN A 506 -6.13 -13.48 -16.30
CA GLN A 506 -5.10 -14.50 -16.17
C GLN A 506 -3.69 -13.90 -16.11
N ILE A 507 -3.42 -12.88 -16.94
CA ILE A 507 -2.17 -12.11 -16.87
C ILE A 507 -2.11 -11.27 -15.60
N CYS A 508 -3.23 -10.67 -15.15
CA CYS A 508 -3.26 -9.96 -13.87
C CYS A 508 -2.90 -10.88 -12.69
N LYS A 509 -3.36 -12.13 -12.66
CA LYS A 509 -2.96 -13.13 -11.66
C LYS A 509 -1.45 -13.39 -11.70
N ALA A 510 -0.88 -13.62 -12.88
CA ALA A 510 0.57 -13.81 -13.04
C ALA A 510 1.37 -12.62 -12.50
N LEU A 511 0.88 -11.40 -12.71
CA LEU A 511 1.54 -10.18 -12.22
C LEU A 511 1.37 -9.95 -10.71
N VAL A 512 0.24 -10.36 -10.11
CA VAL A 512 0.12 -10.48 -8.64
C VAL A 512 1.14 -11.48 -8.08
N TYR A 513 1.35 -12.61 -8.75
CA TYR A 513 2.36 -13.58 -8.36
C TYR A 513 3.78 -12.99 -8.45
N LEU A 514 4.13 -12.28 -9.53
CA LEU A 514 5.44 -11.61 -9.66
C LEU A 514 5.65 -10.50 -8.60
N GLU A 515 4.63 -9.67 -8.31
CA GLU A 515 4.61 -8.74 -7.16
C GLU A 515 4.78 -9.50 -5.81
N GLY A 516 4.23 -10.71 -5.74
CA GLY A 516 4.36 -11.65 -4.63
C GLY A 516 5.79 -12.15 -4.38
N VAL A 517 6.60 -12.27 -5.43
CA VAL A 517 8.00 -12.76 -5.38
C VAL A 517 9.05 -11.69 -5.69
N ASN A 518 8.69 -10.40 -5.57
CA ASN A 518 9.58 -9.26 -5.83
C ASN A 518 10.20 -9.26 -7.26
N VAL A 519 9.51 -9.73 -8.29
CA VAL A 519 10.00 -9.67 -9.68
C VAL A 519 9.29 -8.55 -10.44
N VAL A 520 10.06 -7.67 -11.07
CA VAL A 520 9.55 -6.72 -12.08
C VAL A 520 9.82 -7.31 -13.46
N HIS A 521 8.79 -7.44 -14.28
CA HIS A 521 8.86 -8.06 -15.60
C HIS A 521 9.53 -7.14 -16.63
N ARG A 522 9.21 -5.83 -16.59
CA ARG A 522 9.78 -4.76 -17.44
C ARG A 522 9.44 -4.78 -18.92
N ASP A 523 8.77 -5.83 -19.42
CA ASP A 523 8.26 -5.86 -20.80
C ASP A 523 6.93 -6.63 -20.94
N ILE A 524 5.88 -6.09 -20.30
CA ILE A 524 4.54 -6.68 -20.36
C ILE A 524 3.82 -6.20 -21.63
N ALA A 525 3.62 -7.11 -22.58
CA ALA A 525 2.95 -6.87 -23.86
C ALA A 525 2.37 -8.18 -24.42
N VAL A 526 1.41 -8.10 -25.34
CA VAL A 526 0.81 -9.31 -25.96
C VAL A 526 1.79 -10.20 -26.72
N ARG A 527 2.95 -9.66 -27.11
CA ARG A 527 4.04 -10.42 -27.74
C ARG A 527 4.83 -11.32 -26.80
N ASN A 528 4.77 -11.05 -25.50
CA ASN A 528 5.45 -11.82 -24.46
C ASN A 528 4.45 -12.72 -23.70
N ILE A 529 3.26 -12.94 -24.28
CA ILE A 529 2.21 -13.81 -23.75
C ILE A 529 1.93 -14.93 -24.76
N LEU A 530 1.91 -16.17 -24.26
CA LEU A 530 1.67 -17.36 -25.06
C LEU A 530 0.29 -17.94 -24.76
N VAL A 531 -0.37 -18.48 -25.79
CA VAL A 531 -1.70 -19.09 -25.72
C VAL A 531 -1.54 -20.59 -25.54
N ALA A 532 -1.84 -21.10 -24.34
CA ALA A 532 -1.76 -22.51 -24.01
C ALA A 532 -2.99 -23.28 -24.54
N SER A 533 -4.17 -22.69 -24.39
CA SER A 533 -5.45 -23.16 -24.93
C SER A 533 -6.34 -21.96 -25.29
N PRO A 534 -7.46 -22.14 -26.02
CA PRO A 534 -8.34 -21.03 -26.40
C PRO A 534 -8.90 -20.20 -25.23
N ASP A 535 -8.82 -20.73 -24.01
CA ASP A 535 -9.25 -20.19 -22.73
C ASP A 535 -8.11 -19.99 -21.71
N CYS A 536 -6.84 -20.24 -22.07
CA CYS A 536 -5.69 -20.12 -21.16
C CYS A 536 -4.48 -19.43 -21.81
N VAL A 537 -4.04 -18.33 -21.21
CA VAL A 537 -2.79 -17.63 -21.55
C VAL A 537 -1.75 -17.71 -20.42
N LYS A 538 -0.47 -17.58 -20.80
CA LYS A 538 0.68 -17.60 -19.91
C LYS A 538 1.68 -16.48 -20.25
N LEU A 539 2.18 -15.79 -19.24
CA LEU A 539 3.23 -14.76 -19.35
C LEU A 539 4.61 -15.41 -19.49
N GLY A 540 5.40 -14.94 -20.46
CA GLY A 540 6.76 -15.42 -20.77
C GLY A 540 7.75 -14.28 -21.03
N ASP A 541 8.89 -14.63 -21.63
CA ASP A 541 10.08 -13.79 -21.87
C ASP A 541 10.56 -13.00 -20.65
N PHE A 542 11.37 -13.66 -19.82
CA PHE A 542 11.93 -13.07 -18.59
C PHE A 542 13.31 -12.43 -18.81
N GLY A 543 13.78 -12.29 -20.06
CA GLY A 543 15.13 -11.79 -20.36
C GLY A 543 15.42 -10.37 -19.84
N LEU A 544 14.39 -9.52 -19.75
CA LEU A 544 14.48 -8.18 -19.17
C LEU A 544 14.06 -8.10 -17.69
N SER A 545 13.43 -9.16 -17.17
CA SER A 545 12.90 -9.19 -15.79
C SER A 545 14.03 -9.20 -14.77
N ARG A 546 13.80 -8.65 -13.57
CA ARG A 546 14.79 -8.66 -12.47
C ARG A 546 14.09 -8.70 -11.11
N TYR A 547 14.76 -9.26 -10.10
CA TYR A 547 14.35 -9.11 -8.71
C TYR A 547 14.50 -7.66 -8.23
N ILE A 548 13.63 -7.23 -7.32
CA ILE A 548 13.72 -5.96 -6.59
C ILE A 548 14.66 -6.19 -5.40
N GLU A 549 15.96 -6.08 -5.64
CA GLU A 549 17.01 -6.22 -4.62
C GLU A 549 17.37 -4.88 -3.95
N ASP A 550 17.02 -3.75 -4.57
CA ASP A 550 17.25 -2.39 -4.06
C ASP A 550 16.12 -1.43 -4.49
N GLU A 551 15.91 -0.35 -3.73
CA GLU A 551 15.06 0.76 -4.16
C GLU A 551 15.70 1.51 -5.36
N GLU A 552 15.19 1.18 -6.56
CA GLU A 552 15.03 2.12 -7.68
C GLU A 552 16.29 2.82 -8.25
N TYR A 553 17.33 2.08 -8.61
CA TYR A 553 18.25 2.54 -9.67
C TYR A 553 18.71 1.43 -10.61
N TYR A 554 18.22 1.48 -11.87
CA TYR A 554 18.80 0.70 -12.96
C TYR A 554 18.89 1.53 -14.24
N LYS A 555 20.10 1.82 -14.70
CA LYS A 555 20.32 2.35 -16.05
C LYS A 555 20.43 1.19 -17.03
N ALA A 556 19.34 0.89 -17.72
CA ALA A 556 19.36 -0.04 -18.86
C ALA A 556 20.39 0.40 -19.92
N SER A 557 21.08 -0.58 -20.52
CA SER A 557 21.95 -0.38 -21.68
C SER A 557 21.19 0.20 -22.87
N VAL A 558 21.93 0.81 -23.82
CA VAL A 558 21.41 1.65 -24.92
C VAL A 558 20.60 0.89 -26.00
N THR A 559 20.38 -0.42 -25.82
CA THR A 559 19.68 -1.29 -26.78
C THR A 559 18.16 -1.06 -26.83
N ARG A 560 17.52 -1.52 -27.92
CA ARG A 560 16.15 -1.16 -28.36
C ARG A 560 15.07 -1.43 -27.30
N LEU A 561 14.66 -0.39 -26.57
CA LEU A 561 13.59 -0.46 -25.56
C LEU A 561 12.17 -0.29 -26.17
N PRO A 562 11.13 -0.91 -25.57
CA PRO A 562 9.75 -0.89 -26.06
C PRO A 562 9.00 0.40 -25.69
N ILE A 563 9.50 1.56 -26.15
CA ILE A 563 9.05 2.89 -25.72
C ILE A 563 7.52 3.10 -25.71
N LYS A 564 6.79 2.52 -26.68
CA LYS A 564 5.32 2.68 -26.78
C LYS A 564 4.52 1.97 -25.66
N TRP A 565 5.14 1.04 -24.93
CA TRP A 565 4.54 0.31 -23.80
C TRP A 565 4.98 0.88 -22.45
N MET A 566 6.17 1.50 -22.39
CA MET A 566 6.81 1.91 -21.15
C MET A 566 6.10 3.07 -20.44
N ALA A 567 6.23 3.08 -19.11
CA ALA A 567 5.77 4.18 -18.27
C ALA A 567 6.66 5.43 -18.43
N PRO A 568 6.15 6.66 -18.21
CA PRO A 568 6.92 7.90 -18.37
C PRO A 568 8.23 7.91 -17.58
N GLU A 569 8.22 7.41 -16.34
CA GLU A 569 9.42 7.32 -15.49
C GLU A 569 10.45 6.29 -15.99
N SER A 570 10.00 5.23 -16.67
CA SER A 570 10.88 4.25 -17.31
C SER A 570 11.48 4.81 -18.60
N ILE A 571 10.74 5.63 -19.34
CA ILE A 571 11.24 6.32 -20.53
C ILE A 571 12.28 7.37 -20.14
N ASN A 572 11.93 8.28 -19.23
CA ASN A 572 12.75 9.44 -18.85
C ASN A 572 13.94 9.08 -17.94
N PHE A 573 13.74 8.19 -16.96
CA PHE A 573 14.72 7.93 -15.90
C PHE A 573 15.24 6.48 -15.85
N ARG A 574 14.76 5.59 -16.73
CA ARG A 574 15.00 4.14 -16.69
C ARG A 574 14.54 3.48 -15.38
N ARG A 575 13.63 4.11 -14.65
CA ARG A 575 13.05 3.57 -13.42
C ARG A 575 12.04 2.48 -13.75
N PHE A 576 12.28 1.25 -13.29
CA PHE A 576 11.39 0.11 -13.47
C PHE A 576 10.99 -0.46 -12.11
N THR A 577 9.70 -0.49 -11.85
CA THR A 577 9.06 -0.98 -10.62
C THR A 577 7.73 -1.67 -10.93
N THR A 578 7.11 -2.27 -9.91
CA THR A 578 5.73 -2.78 -9.99
C THR A 578 4.74 -1.73 -10.51
N ALA A 579 4.91 -0.45 -10.16
CA ALA A 579 4.06 0.63 -10.67
C ALA A 579 4.29 0.93 -12.17
N SER A 580 5.50 0.70 -12.69
CA SER A 580 5.74 0.76 -14.14
C SER A 580 5.20 -0.48 -14.86
N ASP A 581 5.24 -1.64 -14.23
CA ASP A 581 4.61 -2.87 -14.75
C ASP A 581 3.07 -2.73 -14.79
N VAL A 582 2.44 -2.07 -13.81
CA VAL A 582 1.00 -1.73 -13.84
C VAL A 582 0.64 -0.88 -15.07
N TRP A 583 1.50 0.07 -15.45
CA TRP A 583 1.31 0.87 -16.66
C TRP A 583 1.40 -0.02 -17.91
N MET A 584 2.45 -0.85 -18.02
CA MET A 584 2.64 -1.76 -19.15
C MET A 584 1.50 -2.77 -19.26
N PHE A 585 1.03 -3.31 -18.13
CA PHE A 585 -0.13 -4.19 -18.07
C PHE A 585 -1.41 -3.52 -18.59
N ALA A 586 -1.62 -2.23 -18.29
CA ALA A 586 -2.76 -1.51 -18.87
C ALA A 586 -2.62 -1.25 -20.38
N VAL A 587 -1.40 -1.06 -20.88
CA VAL A 587 -1.13 -1.07 -22.34
C VAL A 587 -1.42 -2.46 -22.93
N CYS A 588 -1.00 -3.54 -22.27
CA CYS A 588 -1.28 -4.91 -22.69
C CYS A 588 -2.79 -5.22 -22.66
N MET A 589 -3.54 -4.78 -21.65
CA MET A 589 -5.01 -4.91 -21.66
C MET A 589 -5.63 -4.11 -22.82
N TRP A 590 -5.07 -2.94 -23.14
CA TRP A 590 -5.51 -2.16 -24.30
C TRP A 590 -5.24 -2.91 -25.61
N GLU A 591 -4.07 -3.53 -25.79
CA GLU A 591 -3.73 -4.40 -26.94
C GLU A 591 -4.69 -5.60 -27.05
N ILE A 592 -5.02 -6.25 -25.94
CA ILE A 592 -5.99 -7.35 -25.91
C ILE A 592 -7.37 -6.87 -26.37
N MET A 593 -7.84 -5.73 -25.83
CA MET A 593 -9.16 -5.16 -26.15
C MET A 593 -9.22 -4.46 -27.53
N SER A 594 -8.09 -4.13 -28.14
CA SER A 594 -7.95 -3.65 -29.52
C SER A 594 -7.60 -4.76 -30.52
N VAL A 595 -7.59 -6.03 -30.08
CA VAL A 595 -7.39 -7.23 -30.89
C VAL A 595 -6.00 -7.27 -31.57
N GLY A 596 -4.97 -6.87 -30.82
CA GLY A 596 -3.56 -6.89 -31.25
C GLY A 596 -3.09 -5.61 -31.95
N GLN A 597 -3.83 -4.50 -31.87
CA GLN A 597 -3.36 -3.24 -32.43
C GLN A 597 -2.13 -2.72 -31.67
N GLN A 598 -1.11 -2.24 -32.38
CA GLN A 598 0.06 -1.63 -31.75
C GLN A 598 -0.32 -0.32 -31.00
N PRO A 599 0.10 -0.13 -29.74
CA PRO A 599 -0.11 1.12 -29.02
C PRO A 599 0.59 2.28 -29.74
N PHE A 600 -0.06 3.44 -29.82
CA PHE A 600 0.46 4.63 -30.50
C PHE A 600 1.00 4.36 -31.92
N PHE A 601 0.29 3.56 -32.72
CA PHE A 601 0.73 3.21 -34.08
C PHE A 601 0.95 4.44 -35.00
N TRP A 602 0.29 5.57 -34.69
CA TRP A 602 0.41 6.84 -35.42
C TRP A 602 1.60 7.72 -34.97
N LEU A 603 2.41 7.29 -33.99
CA LEU A 603 3.57 8.02 -33.49
C LEU A 603 4.88 7.26 -33.72
N GLU A 604 5.97 8.01 -33.89
CA GLU A 604 7.32 7.48 -33.72
C GLU A 604 7.70 7.40 -32.24
N ASN A 605 8.61 6.50 -31.87
CA ASN A 605 9.00 6.28 -30.46
C ASN A 605 9.49 7.57 -29.75
N ARG A 606 10.13 8.50 -30.48
CA ARG A 606 10.63 9.77 -29.92
C ARG A 606 9.51 10.74 -29.51
N ASP A 607 8.32 10.63 -30.10
CA ASP A 607 7.22 11.58 -29.89
C ASP A 607 6.26 11.12 -28.79
N VAL A 608 6.30 9.83 -28.42
CA VAL A 608 5.42 9.24 -27.40
C VAL A 608 5.50 9.98 -26.08
N ILE A 609 6.72 10.28 -25.58
CA ILE A 609 6.90 10.93 -24.27
C ILE A 609 6.25 12.33 -24.24
N ASN A 610 6.43 13.13 -25.29
CA ASN A 610 5.85 14.46 -25.40
C ASN A 610 4.31 14.43 -25.35
N GLN A 611 3.69 13.38 -25.90
CA GLN A 611 2.25 13.17 -25.83
C GLN A 611 1.79 12.74 -24.42
N LEU A 612 2.54 11.82 -23.78
CA LEU A 612 2.24 11.37 -22.42
C LEU A 612 2.34 12.50 -21.39
N GLU A 613 3.34 13.38 -21.53
CA GLU A 613 3.55 14.58 -20.70
C GLU A 613 2.45 15.64 -20.91
N GLN A 614 1.84 15.69 -22.09
CA GLN A 614 0.65 16.51 -22.39
C GLN A 614 -0.67 15.89 -21.87
N GLY A 615 -0.61 14.77 -21.14
CA GLY A 615 -1.79 14.07 -20.64
C GLY A 615 -2.51 13.19 -21.67
N ILE A 616 -2.02 13.11 -22.91
CA ILE A 616 -2.61 12.24 -23.94
C ILE A 616 -2.38 10.77 -23.55
N ARG A 617 -3.39 9.93 -23.81
CA ARG A 617 -3.40 8.48 -23.55
C ARG A 617 -3.97 7.73 -24.76
N LEU A 618 -3.84 6.40 -24.76
CA LEU A 618 -4.44 5.56 -25.80
C LEU A 618 -5.98 5.69 -25.77
N PRO A 619 -6.66 5.83 -26.93
CA PRO A 619 -8.11 6.00 -26.99
C PRO A 619 -8.84 4.69 -26.64
N LYS A 620 -10.09 4.78 -26.14
CA LYS A 620 -10.89 3.59 -25.83
C LYS A 620 -11.12 2.73 -27.09
N PRO A 621 -10.74 1.43 -27.12
CA PRO A 621 -11.11 0.53 -28.22
C PRO A 621 -12.63 0.38 -28.32
N ASP A 622 -13.17 0.21 -29.52
CA ASP A 622 -14.63 0.27 -29.78
C ASP A 622 -15.42 -0.69 -28.87
N ASN A 623 -15.04 -1.98 -28.90
CA ASN A 623 -15.68 -3.03 -28.10
C ASN A 623 -15.26 -3.04 -26.61
N CYS A 624 -14.33 -2.19 -26.19
CA CYS A 624 -13.87 -2.15 -24.80
C CYS A 624 -14.96 -1.57 -23.88
N PRO A 625 -15.36 -2.29 -22.80
CA PRO A 625 -16.33 -1.79 -21.86
C PRO A 625 -15.83 -0.55 -21.10
N PRO A 626 -16.68 0.47 -20.83
CA PRO A 626 -16.26 1.71 -20.17
C PRO A 626 -15.62 1.50 -18.79
N ALA A 627 -16.11 0.54 -17.99
CA ALA A 627 -15.58 0.26 -16.66
C ALA A 627 -14.16 -0.34 -16.69
N LEU A 628 -13.86 -1.18 -17.69
CA LEU A 628 -12.51 -1.73 -17.88
C LEU A 628 -11.56 -0.65 -18.40
N TYR A 629 -12.00 0.18 -19.35
CA TYR A 629 -11.19 1.31 -19.82
C TYR A 629 -10.92 2.35 -18.72
N SER A 630 -11.90 2.63 -17.85
CA SER A 630 -11.69 3.48 -16.67
C SER A 630 -10.67 2.89 -15.68
N LEU A 631 -10.50 1.57 -15.67
CA LEU A 631 -9.43 0.92 -14.89
C LEU A 631 -8.06 1.11 -15.59
N MET A 632 -8.00 0.97 -16.92
CA MET A 632 -6.79 1.27 -17.70
C MET A 632 -6.33 2.72 -17.50
N THR A 633 -7.24 3.70 -17.55
CA THR A 633 -6.87 5.12 -17.38
C THR A 633 -6.34 5.44 -15.99
N ARG A 634 -6.79 4.74 -14.93
CA ARG A 634 -6.18 4.82 -13.59
C ARG A 634 -4.76 4.24 -13.55
N CYS A 635 -4.51 3.14 -14.26
CA CYS A 635 -3.15 2.58 -14.39
C CYS A 635 -2.22 3.52 -15.16
N TRP A 636 -2.76 4.34 -16.06
CA TRP A 636 -2.01 5.38 -16.79
C TRP A 636 -1.95 6.74 -16.08
N SER A 637 -2.15 6.77 -14.75
CA SER A 637 -1.81 7.97 -13.97
C SER A 637 -0.33 8.32 -14.16
N TYR A 638 -0.04 9.61 -14.32
CA TYR A 638 1.33 10.07 -14.55
C TYR A 638 2.21 9.81 -13.32
N ASP A 639 1.71 10.17 -12.13
CA ASP A 639 2.36 9.80 -10.85
C ASP A 639 2.24 8.27 -10.63
N PRO A 640 3.36 7.53 -10.46
CA PRO A 640 3.33 6.10 -10.18
C PRO A 640 2.56 5.71 -8.91
N ARG A 641 2.47 6.61 -7.93
CA ARG A 641 1.85 6.35 -6.60
C ARG A 641 0.33 6.35 -6.64
N GLU A 642 -0.26 7.00 -7.63
CA GLU A 642 -1.71 7.07 -7.87
C GLU A 642 -2.24 5.86 -8.67
N ARG A 643 -1.33 4.99 -9.16
CA ARG A 643 -1.69 3.78 -9.90
C ARG A 643 -2.15 2.68 -8.93
N PRO A 644 -3.22 1.94 -9.24
CA PRO A 644 -3.64 0.79 -8.43
C PRO A 644 -2.58 -0.31 -8.44
N ASN A 645 -2.41 -1.05 -7.34
CA ASN A 645 -1.54 -2.23 -7.31
C ASN A 645 -2.21 -3.45 -7.99
N PHE A 646 -1.45 -4.50 -8.28
CA PHE A 646 -1.99 -5.67 -8.99
C PHE A 646 -3.07 -6.41 -8.18
N THR A 647 -2.99 -6.37 -6.84
CA THR A 647 -4.01 -6.92 -5.93
C THR A 647 -5.36 -6.19 -6.07
N GLU A 648 -5.39 -4.85 -6.20
CA GLU A 648 -6.61 -4.10 -6.51
C GLU A 648 -7.14 -4.41 -7.91
N LEU A 649 -6.24 -4.55 -8.89
CA LEU A 649 -6.57 -4.83 -10.28
C LEU A 649 -7.23 -6.20 -10.46
N VAL A 650 -6.66 -7.27 -9.88
CA VAL A 650 -7.19 -8.64 -10.06
C VAL A 650 -8.61 -8.77 -9.50
N VAL A 651 -8.90 -8.12 -8.36
CA VAL A 651 -10.23 -8.09 -7.75
C VAL A 651 -11.23 -7.39 -8.68
N LYS A 652 -10.87 -6.25 -9.26
CA LYS A 652 -11.75 -5.48 -10.15
C LYS A 652 -11.98 -6.17 -11.48
N ILE A 653 -10.95 -6.74 -12.08
CA ILE A 653 -11.06 -7.49 -13.34
C ILE A 653 -11.87 -8.77 -13.12
N ARG A 654 -11.69 -9.48 -11.99
CA ARG A 654 -12.52 -10.65 -11.62
C ARG A 654 -13.99 -10.27 -11.46
N TYR A 655 -14.30 -9.15 -10.79
CA TYR A 655 -15.67 -8.63 -10.69
C TYR A 655 -16.28 -8.33 -12.06
N PHE A 656 -15.52 -7.69 -12.96
CA PHE A 656 -15.96 -7.44 -14.33
C PHE A 656 -16.20 -8.75 -15.10
N PHE A 657 -15.28 -9.72 -15.04
CA PHE A 657 -15.42 -11.02 -15.67
C PHE A 657 -16.71 -11.74 -15.26
N ILE A 658 -16.95 -11.89 -13.95
CA ILE A 658 -18.16 -12.52 -13.40
C ILE A 658 -19.43 -11.79 -13.87
N LYS A 659 -19.41 -10.45 -13.89
CA LYS A 659 -20.55 -9.64 -14.34
C LYS A 659 -20.85 -9.81 -15.83
N TYR A 660 -19.85 -9.98 -16.69
CA TYR A 660 -20.06 -10.25 -18.11
C TYR A 660 -20.54 -11.69 -18.35
N GLN A 661 -19.96 -12.67 -17.65
CA GLN A 661 -20.39 -14.07 -17.72
C GLN A 661 -21.84 -14.23 -17.30
N LYS A 662 -22.26 -13.60 -16.20
CA LYS A 662 -23.66 -13.62 -15.74
C LYS A 662 -24.61 -13.04 -16.78
N ARG A 663 -24.28 -11.89 -17.37
CA ARG A 663 -25.10 -11.26 -18.42
C ARG A 663 -25.23 -12.10 -19.69
N LEU A 664 -24.17 -12.83 -20.08
CA LEU A 664 -24.24 -13.75 -21.21
C LEU A 664 -25.19 -14.92 -20.88
N ASN A 665 -25.07 -15.50 -19.69
CA ASN A 665 -25.96 -16.58 -19.25
C ASN A 665 -27.42 -16.12 -19.18
N GLU A 666 -27.69 -14.93 -18.65
CA GLU A 666 -29.03 -14.30 -18.62
C GLU A 666 -29.59 -14.11 -20.05
N ALA A 667 -28.77 -13.64 -21.00
CA ALA A 667 -29.16 -13.47 -22.39
C ALA A 667 -29.41 -14.80 -23.12
N LEU A 668 -28.61 -15.83 -22.84
CA LEU A 668 -28.79 -17.18 -23.38
C LEU A 668 -30.08 -17.83 -22.83
N CYS A 669 -30.34 -17.74 -21.53
CA CYS A 669 -31.59 -18.22 -20.94
C CYS A 669 -32.82 -17.50 -21.49
N ALA A 670 -32.73 -16.18 -21.74
CA ALA A 670 -33.81 -15.41 -22.37
C ALA A 670 -34.03 -15.75 -23.87
N SER A 671 -33.10 -16.48 -24.50
CA SER A 671 -33.17 -16.87 -25.92
C SER A 671 -33.72 -18.26 -26.20
N SER A 672 -34.16 -19.01 -25.16
CA SER A 672 -34.73 -20.35 -25.30
C SER A 672 -36.26 -20.32 -25.20
N PRO A 673 -37.00 -20.54 -26.30
CA PRO A 673 -38.47 -20.51 -26.27
C PRO A 673 -39.05 -21.91 -25.99
N ASP A 674 -39.75 -22.06 -24.87
CA ASP A 674 -40.64 -23.22 -24.64
C ASP A 674 -42.11 -22.84 -24.89
N LEU A 675 -42.89 -23.80 -25.39
CA LEU A 675 -44.21 -23.57 -25.97
C LEU A 675 -45.32 -23.35 -24.92
N ALA A 676 -45.99 -22.19 -24.96
CA ALA A 676 -47.46 -22.08 -24.87
C ALA A 676 -47.97 -20.66 -25.20
N SER A 677 -48.65 -20.52 -26.34
CA SER A 677 -49.62 -19.46 -26.65
C SER A 677 -51.05 -19.99 -26.33
N PRO A 678 -52.15 -19.18 -26.26
CA PRO A 678 -52.35 -17.94 -27.03
C PRO A 678 -53.18 -16.77 -26.43
N CYS A 679 -53.10 -15.60 -27.11
CA CYS A 679 -54.15 -14.55 -27.23
C CYS A 679 -54.57 -13.77 -25.96
N GLU A 680 -55.05 -12.51 -26.01
CA GLU A 680 -55.72 -11.72 -27.08
C GLU A 680 -55.34 -10.20 -27.08
N TYR A 681 -55.94 -9.49 -28.05
CA TYR A 681 -56.28 -8.04 -28.12
C TYR A 681 -55.38 -7.04 -28.85
N GLN A 682 -56.05 -6.08 -29.50
CA GLN A 682 -55.62 -5.31 -30.67
C GLN A 682 -55.37 -3.81 -30.36
N SER A 683 -54.43 -3.20 -31.12
CA SER A 683 -54.39 -1.87 -31.80
C SER A 683 -55.30 -0.69 -31.33
N PRO A 684 -54.96 0.62 -31.53
CA PRO A 684 -54.24 1.09 -32.74
C PRO A 684 -53.25 2.29 -32.64
N VAL A 685 -52.32 2.29 -33.62
CA VAL A 685 -51.86 3.39 -34.50
C VAL A 685 -51.85 4.84 -33.96
N ASP A 686 -50.68 5.51 -33.95
CA ASP A 686 -50.51 6.69 -34.81
C ASP A 686 -49.06 7.16 -35.13
N SER A 687 -48.91 7.59 -36.39
CA SER A 687 -48.02 8.64 -36.95
C SER A 687 -46.49 8.55 -37.01
N MET A 688 -45.97 9.08 -38.13
CA MET A 688 -44.56 9.10 -38.58
C MET A 688 -43.78 10.30 -38.03
N ASN A 689 -42.44 10.20 -37.98
CA ASN A 689 -41.57 11.17 -38.67
C ASN A 689 -40.10 10.73 -38.76
N SER A 690 -39.45 11.01 -39.90
CA SER A 690 -38.01 10.85 -40.10
C SER A 690 -37.28 12.17 -39.83
N LEU A 691 -36.12 12.13 -39.16
CA LEU A 691 -35.19 13.28 -39.10
C LEU A 691 -33.73 12.86 -39.28
N ALA A 692 -32.92 13.81 -39.76
CA ALA A 692 -31.66 13.57 -40.46
C ALA A 692 -30.40 13.67 -39.60
N VAL A 693 -29.28 13.20 -40.17
CA VAL A 693 -27.93 13.19 -39.57
C VAL A 693 -27.27 14.57 -39.61
N PRO A 694 -26.58 15.05 -38.54
CA PRO A 694 -25.82 16.29 -38.56
C PRO A 694 -24.48 16.18 -39.31
N VAL A 695 -24.08 17.29 -39.96
CA VAL A 695 -22.87 17.40 -40.78
C VAL A 695 -21.62 17.69 -39.92
N ARG A 696 -20.47 17.08 -40.29
CA ARG A 696 -19.15 17.33 -39.66
C ARG A 696 -18.60 18.72 -39.98
N SER A 697 -17.95 19.34 -38.99
CA SER A 697 -17.10 20.53 -39.16
C SER A 697 -15.81 20.22 -39.97
N PRO A 698 -15.25 21.22 -40.70
CA PRO A 698 -14.16 20.98 -41.65
C PRO A 698 -12.77 20.90 -41.00
N ARG A 699 -11.90 20.06 -41.56
CA ARG A 699 -10.48 19.93 -41.19
C ARG A 699 -9.63 21.01 -41.90
N PRO A 700 -8.55 21.52 -41.28
CA PRO A 700 -7.65 22.47 -41.93
C PRO A 700 -6.75 21.78 -42.97
N ASN A 701 -6.57 22.41 -44.13
CA ASN A 701 -5.83 21.86 -45.28
C ASN A 701 -4.41 22.42 -45.47
N SER A 702 -3.88 23.24 -44.55
CA SER A 702 -2.52 23.77 -44.64
C SER A 702 -1.79 23.84 -43.29
N ARG A 703 -0.46 23.78 -43.35
CA ARG A 703 0.44 23.87 -42.18
C ARG A 703 0.44 25.27 -41.55
N GLU A 704 0.18 26.30 -42.34
CA GLU A 704 0.25 27.71 -41.91
C GLU A 704 -1.02 28.14 -41.15
N ASP A 705 -2.20 27.62 -41.55
CA ASP A 705 -3.47 27.88 -40.87
C ASP A 705 -3.50 27.29 -39.46
N ALA A 706 -3.00 26.06 -39.30
CA ALA A 706 -2.85 25.42 -37.99
C ALA A 706 -1.94 26.23 -37.05
N GLN A 707 -0.88 26.85 -37.60
CA GLN A 707 0.08 27.64 -36.83
C GLN A 707 -0.51 28.99 -36.37
N ARG A 708 -1.35 29.62 -37.21
CA ARG A 708 -2.10 30.85 -36.86
C ARG A 708 -3.20 30.60 -35.84
N LEU A 709 -3.93 29.50 -35.95
CA LEU A 709 -4.92 29.08 -34.95
C LEU A 709 -4.25 28.86 -33.59
N TRP A 710 -3.16 28.09 -33.54
CA TRP A 710 -2.45 27.80 -32.29
C TRP A 710 -1.88 29.05 -31.59
N GLN A 711 -1.37 30.02 -32.34
CA GLN A 711 -0.90 31.30 -31.76
C GLN A 711 -2.03 32.12 -31.13
N ARG A 712 -3.24 32.06 -31.72
CA ARG A 712 -4.44 32.74 -31.20
C ARG A 712 -4.96 32.05 -29.94
N GLU A 713 -5.04 30.71 -29.96
CA GLU A 713 -5.40 29.87 -28.81
C GLU A 713 -4.47 30.14 -27.61
N ARG A 714 -3.15 30.23 -27.86
CA ARG A 714 -2.15 30.48 -26.84
C ARG A 714 -2.29 31.85 -26.16
N HIS A 715 -2.62 32.91 -26.91
CA HIS A 715 -2.90 34.23 -26.31
C HIS A 715 -4.15 34.19 -25.44
N HIS A 716 -5.24 33.65 -25.97
CA HIS A 716 -6.51 33.52 -25.24
C HIS A 716 -6.33 32.79 -23.90
N MET A 717 -5.58 31.68 -23.89
CA MET A 717 -5.29 30.90 -22.69
C MET A 717 -4.46 31.66 -21.64
N GLN A 718 -3.53 32.52 -22.08
CA GLN A 718 -2.73 33.36 -21.16
C GLN A 718 -3.56 34.47 -20.53
N ASP A 719 -4.48 35.08 -21.27
CA ASP A 719 -5.41 36.08 -20.74
C ASP A 719 -6.42 35.44 -19.75
N THR A 720 -6.93 34.23 -20.03
CA THR A 720 -7.80 33.51 -19.09
C THR A 720 -7.10 33.21 -17.76
N LEU A 721 -5.86 32.71 -17.79
CA LEU A 721 -5.06 32.43 -16.59
C LEU A 721 -4.77 33.69 -15.76
N ARG A 722 -4.62 34.85 -16.42
CA ARG A 722 -4.43 36.12 -15.74
C ARG A 722 -5.72 36.57 -15.05
N GLN A 723 -6.87 36.50 -15.73
CA GLN A 723 -8.18 36.86 -15.16
C GLN A 723 -8.52 35.98 -13.94
N GLN A 724 -8.34 34.66 -14.03
CA GLN A 724 -8.57 33.74 -12.91
C GLN A 724 -7.71 34.09 -11.67
N LYS A 725 -6.47 34.53 -11.89
CA LYS A 725 -5.56 34.91 -10.80
C LYS A 725 -5.90 36.26 -10.16
N GLU A 726 -6.45 37.19 -10.93
CA GLU A 726 -6.98 38.46 -10.43
C GLU A 726 -8.27 38.21 -9.62
N GLN A 727 -9.18 37.36 -10.11
CA GLN A 727 -10.44 37.01 -9.43
C GLN A 727 -10.23 36.27 -8.09
N MET A 728 -9.34 35.27 -8.05
CA MET A 728 -8.95 34.57 -6.81
C MET A 728 -8.44 35.52 -5.71
N MET A 729 -7.80 36.64 -6.08
CA MET A 729 -7.28 37.64 -5.14
C MET A 729 -8.39 38.56 -4.57
N GLU A 730 -9.51 38.71 -5.28
CA GLU A 730 -10.68 39.46 -4.82
C GLU A 730 -11.55 38.60 -3.91
N ASP A 731 -11.80 37.33 -4.27
CA ASP A 731 -12.55 36.37 -3.45
C ASP A 731 -11.93 36.21 -2.05
N LYS A 732 -10.59 36.13 -1.98
CA LYS A 732 -9.87 36.07 -0.70
C LYS A 732 -10.12 37.31 0.17
N LYS A 733 -10.12 38.52 -0.42
CA LYS A 733 -10.39 39.77 0.31
C LYS A 733 -11.85 39.87 0.77
N TRP A 734 -12.78 39.33 -0.01
CA TRP A 734 -14.19 39.27 0.34
C TRP A 734 -14.40 38.36 1.57
N LEU A 735 -13.79 37.16 1.58
CA LEU A 735 -13.86 36.23 2.71
C LEU A 735 -13.30 36.81 4.02
N GLU A 736 -12.14 37.47 3.98
CA GLU A 736 -11.53 38.14 5.16
C GLU A 736 -12.40 39.29 5.72
N LYS A 737 -13.30 39.84 4.89
CA LYS A 737 -14.26 40.88 5.29
C LYS A 737 -15.51 40.27 5.93
N GLU A 738 -16.03 39.19 5.35
CA GLU A 738 -17.24 38.51 5.82
C GLU A 738 -17.03 37.78 7.16
N GLU A 739 -15.85 37.17 7.35
CA GLU A 739 -15.46 36.54 8.63
C GLU A 739 -15.50 37.54 9.80
N ARG A 740 -15.10 38.80 9.56
CA ARG A 740 -15.15 39.87 10.58
C ARG A 740 -16.56 40.33 10.93
N LEU A 741 -17.50 40.22 9.99
CA LEU A 741 -18.90 40.62 10.20
C LEU A 741 -19.68 39.59 11.02
N LEU A 742 -19.33 38.30 10.87
CA LEU A 742 -20.03 37.19 11.55
C LEU A 742 -19.63 37.01 13.04
N VAL A 743 -18.40 37.39 13.42
CA VAL A 743 -17.93 37.28 14.83
C VAL A 743 -18.54 38.35 15.75
N GLY A 744 -19.07 39.44 15.20
CA GLY A 744 -19.53 40.60 15.98
C GLY A 744 -20.78 40.41 16.86
N ASN A 745 -21.51 39.29 16.73
CA ASN A 745 -22.89 39.19 17.21
C ASN A 745 -23.13 38.18 18.36
N ARG A 746 -22.17 38.03 19.29
CA ARG A 746 -22.33 37.20 20.51
C ARG A 746 -21.91 37.90 21.82
N ALA A 747 -22.01 39.24 21.89
CA ALA A 747 -21.67 40.04 23.07
C ALA A 747 -22.90 40.66 23.77
N SER A 748 -23.88 39.85 24.18
CA SER A 748 -24.87 40.20 25.22
C SER A 748 -25.66 38.97 25.67
N LEU A 749 -25.23 38.35 26.77
CA LEU A 749 -26.05 37.72 27.82
C LEU A 749 -25.10 37.17 28.89
N THR A 750 -25.00 37.89 30.01
CA THR A 750 -24.16 37.58 31.18
C THR A 750 -24.99 36.99 32.33
N PHE A 751 -24.31 36.35 33.31
CA PHE A 751 -24.71 35.87 34.65
C PHE A 751 -24.60 34.34 34.81
N VAL A 752 -23.94 33.73 35.82
CA VAL A 752 -23.03 34.20 36.90
C VAL A 752 -21.96 33.12 37.12
N ASN A 753 -20.76 33.51 37.54
CA ASN A 753 -19.80 32.60 38.16
C ASN A 753 -19.44 33.11 39.57
N PRO A 754 -19.67 32.36 40.67
CA PRO A 754 -19.26 32.77 42.00
C PRO A 754 -18.01 32.01 42.49
N LEU A 755 -16.90 32.77 42.56
CA LEU A 755 -15.86 32.78 43.60
C LEU A 755 -14.42 32.62 43.09
N SER A 756 -13.83 33.77 42.79
CA SER A 756 -12.39 34.02 42.83
C SER A 756 -11.95 34.39 44.25
N VAL A 757 -10.70 34.06 44.61
CA VAL A 757 -10.02 34.64 45.76
C VAL A 757 -8.64 35.15 45.30
N SER A 758 -8.48 36.49 45.30
CA SER A 758 -7.30 37.22 45.82
C SER A 758 -5.97 37.17 45.03
N LEU A 759 -5.22 38.28 44.78
CA LEU A 759 -5.47 39.72 44.93
C LEU A 759 -4.42 40.55 44.14
N CYS A 760 -4.76 41.81 43.85
CA CYS A 760 -3.90 42.98 43.60
C CYS A 760 -3.06 43.15 42.30
N ALA A 761 -3.00 44.42 41.89
CA ALA A 761 -2.32 45.02 40.72
C ALA A 761 -1.24 46.03 41.24
N PRO A 762 -0.82 47.17 40.61
CA PRO A 762 -1.26 47.85 39.36
C PRO A 762 -0.13 48.57 38.53
N THR A 763 -0.57 49.48 37.63
CA THR A 763 0.12 50.60 36.91
C THR A 763 0.59 50.32 35.47
N SER A 764 0.48 51.20 34.47
CA SER A 764 -0.20 52.52 34.26
C SER A 764 -0.01 52.96 32.78
N LYS A 765 -0.73 53.89 32.10
CA LYS A 765 -2.00 54.66 32.23
C LYS A 765 -2.25 55.41 30.87
N PHE A 766 -3.39 56.12 30.73
CA PHE A 766 -3.68 57.24 29.77
C PHE A 766 -3.95 56.90 28.27
N ASN A 767 -4.96 57.48 27.57
CA ASN A 767 -6.20 58.17 28.01
C ASN A 767 -7.25 58.37 26.88
N VAL A 768 -8.55 58.34 27.24
CA VAL A 768 -9.68 59.25 26.87
C VAL A 768 -9.89 59.67 25.38
N ALA A 769 -11.01 59.46 24.64
CA ALA A 769 -12.47 59.36 24.88
C ALA A 769 -13.28 60.69 24.91
N LEU A 770 -14.40 60.78 24.17
CA LEU A 770 -15.54 61.77 24.17
C LEU A 770 -16.36 61.52 22.86
N GLU A 771 -17.68 61.69 22.72
CA GLU A 771 -18.85 61.57 23.63
C GLU A 771 -20.15 61.33 22.78
N LYS A 772 -21.31 61.08 23.41
CA LYS A 772 -22.66 60.88 22.80
C LYS A 772 -23.51 62.19 22.91
N PRO A 773 -24.84 62.33 22.62
CA PRO A 773 -25.94 61.40 22.26
C PRO A 773 -26.67 61.86 20.94
N PRO A 774 -27.97 61.60 20.60
CA PRO A 774 -29.08 60.88 21.25
C PRO A 774 -29.73 59.76 20.40
N ARG A 775 -30.98 59.93 19.91
CA ARG A 775 -31.89 58.91 19.31
C ARG A 775 -32.98 59.55 18.44
N LEU A 776 -33.49 58.80 17.45
CA LEU A 776 -34.93 58.52 17.26
C LEU A 776 -35.11 57.31 16.31
N THR A 777 -36.24 56.61 16.42
CA THR A 777 -36.49 55.30 15.80
C THR A 777 -37.18 55.38 14.44
N ALA A 778 -36.71 54.60 13.46
CA ALA A 778 -37.48 54.19 12.30
C ALA A 778 -37.16 52.73 11.97
N GLN A 779 -38.17 51.97 11.54
CA GLN A 779 -38.03 50.59 11.08
C GLN A 779 -37.23 50.58 9.76
N VAL A 780 -36.21 49.73 9.66
CA VAL A 780 -35.56 49.44 8.37
C VAL A 780 -35.49 47.92 8.22
N ILE A 781 -36.10 47.45 7.14
CA ILE A 781 -36.08 46.06 6.68
C ILE A 781 -34.63 45.73 6.27
N ILE A 782 -34.06 44.67 6.82
CA ILE A 782 -32.70 44.21 6.45
C ILE A 782 -32.84 43.03 5.49
N SER A 783 -32.60 43.29 4.20
CA SER A 783 -32.25 42.28 3.21
C SER A 783 -30.72 42.29 2.98
N PRO A 784 -30.08 41.13 2.76
CA PRO A 784 -28.64 41.07 2.47
C PRO A 784 -28.35 41.47 1.02
N THR A 785 -27.20 42.13 0.80
CA THR A 785 -26.78 42.66 -0.51
C THR A 785 -26.20 41.54 -1.39
N PRO A 786 -26.64 41.37 -2.66
CA PRO A 786 -26.26 40.21 -3.47
C PRO A 786 -24.98 40.41 -4.30
N THR A 787 -24.30 39.31 -4.66
CA THR A 787 -23.11 39.27 -5.54
C THR A 787 -23.40 39.64 -7.01
N ALA A 788 -24.67 39.81 -7.37
CA ALA A 788 -25.17 40.41 -8.60
C ALA A 788 -26.60 40.93 -8.35
N GLU A 789 -27.01 42.04 -8.97
CA GLU A 789 -28.35 42.64 -8.80
C GLU A 789 -29.46 41.82 -9.47
N LEU A 790 -29.78 40.68 -8.87
CA LEU A 790 -30.80 39.72 -9.29
C LEU A 790 -31.92 39.64 -8.25
N ASP A 791 -33.17 39.63 -8.69
CA ASP A 791 -34.31 39.35 -7.81
C ASP A 791 -34.25 37.90 -7.30
N ARG A 792 -34.17 37.73 -5.97
CA ARG A 792 -34.06 36.43 -5.29
C ARG A 792 -35.37 35.96 -4.65
N SER A 793 -36.45 36.73 -4.77
CA SER A 793 -37.69 36.53 -4.00
C SER A 793 -38.32 35.15 -4.20
N ASP A 794 -38.21 34.59 -5.41
CA ASP A 794 -38.75 33.26 -5.81
C ASP A 794 -37.64 32.26 -6.24
N ASP A 795 -36.36 32.51 -5.93
CA ASP A 795 -35.26 31.67 -6.41
C ASP A 795 -35.11 30.37 -5.59
N LYS A 796 -35.63 29.27 -6.15
CA LYS A 796 -35.54 27.91 -5.57
C LYS A 796 -34.11 27.39 -5.41
N VAL A 797 -33.17 27.82 -6.26
CA VAL A 797 -31.77 27.37 -6.17
C VAL A 797 -31.09 28.12 -5.03
N TYR A 798 -31.23 29.45 -4.98
CA TYR A 798 -30.73 30.28 -3.89
C TYR A 798 -31.24 29.82 -2.51
N SER A 799 -32.54 29.59 -2.38
CA SER A 799 -33.14 29.12 -1.11
C SER A 799 -32.64 27.72 -0.71
N SER A 800 -32.43 26.82 -1.68
CA SER A 800 -31.87 25.48 -1.41
C SER A 800 -30.40 25.52 -0.98
N VAL A 801 -29.57 26.37 -1.61
CA VAL A 801 -28.18 26.59 -1.18
C VAL A 801 -28.12 27.18 0.23
N MET A 802 -28.93 28.21 0.51
CA MET A 802 -28.97 28.82 1.85
C MET A 802 -29.45 27.84 2.92
N ASN A 803 -30.36 26.91 2.58
CA ASN A 803 -30.76 25.84 3.49
C ASN A 803 -29.62 24.84 3.73
N LEU A 804 -28.91 24.41 2.68
CA LEU A 804 -27.76 23.50 2.80
C LEU A 804 -26.63 24.10 3.65
N VAL A 805 -26.26 25.37 3.40
CA VAL A 805 -25.29 26.11 4.21
C VAL A 805 -25.74 26.22 5.66
N LYS A 806 -27.03 26.50 5.92
CA LYS A 806 -27.59 26.56 7.28
C LYS A 806 -27.48 25.22 8.01
N VAL A 807 -27.76 24.10 7.36
CA VAL A 807 -27.63 22.76 7.96
C VAL A 807 -26.17 22.39 8.22
N VAL A 808 -25.23 22.76 7.33
CA VAL A 808 -23.78 22.58 7.57
C VAL A 808 -23.27 23.43 8.74
N VAL A 809 -23.74 24.68 8.88
CA VAL A 809 -23.40 25.53 10.03
C VAL A 809 -23.99 24.95 11.33
N GLN A 810 -25.20 24.39 11.28
CA GLN A 810 -25.81 23.70 12.42
C GLN A 810 -24.98 22.46 12.83
N LEU A 811 -24.59 21.61 11.86
CA LEU A 811 -23.68 20.48 12.08
C LEU A 811 -22.39 20.91 12.78
N LYS A 812 -21.78 22.02 12.35
CA LYS A 812 -20.56 22.58 12.97
C LYS A 812 -20.77 23.02 14.42
N ASN A 813 -21.93 23.59 14.73
CA ASN A 813 -22.25 24.07 16.08
C ASN A 813 -22.57 22.92 17.05
N ASP A 814 -23.19 21.84 16.56
CA ASP A 814 -23.71 20.76 17.41
C ASP A 814 -22.68 19.63 17.66
N ILE A 815 -21.74 19.40 16.72
CA ILE A 815 -20.69 18.35 16.83
C ILE A 815 -19.92 18.32 18.18
N PRO A 816 -19.60 19.45 18.84
CA PRO A 816 -18.96 19.44 20.15
C PRO A 816 -19.77 18.76 21.26
N GLU A 817 -21.11 18.80 21.18
CA GLU A 817 -22.03 18.32 22.24
C GLU A 817 -22.73 17.00 21.89
N LEU A 818 -22.74 16.61 20.60
CA LEU A 818 -23.37 15.40 20.09
C LEU A 818 -22.60 14.10 20.35
N GLN A 819 -23.35 13.03 20.59
CA GLN A 819 -22.81 11.67 20.62
C GLN A 819 -22.58 11.12 19.19
N PRO A 820 -21.60 10.21 18.98
CA PRO A 820 -21.25 9.69 17.66
C PRO A 820 -22.41 9.03 16.90
N GLU A 821 -23.32 8.39 17.63
CA GLU A 821 -24.50 7.70 17.10
C GLU A 821 -25.47 8.70 16.45
N GLN A 822 -25.44 9.96 16.88
CA GLN A 822 -26.31 11.04 16.40
C GLN A 822 -25.75 11.75 15.14
N TYR A 823 -24.47 11.55 14.79
CA TYR A 823 -23.86 12.16 13.59
C TYR A 823 -24.60 11.76 12.31
N ILE A 824 -25.13 10.52 12.25
CA ILE A 824 -25.89 10.03 11.10
C ILE A 824 -27.16 10.86 10.83
N THR A 825 -27.86 11.31 11.87
CA THR A 825 -29.12 12.08 11.76
C THR A 825 -28.90 13.46 11.12
N ILE A 826 -27.76 14.08 11.39
CA ILE A 826 -27.46 15.42 10.87
C ILE A 826 -26.81 15.33 9.48
N VAL A 827 -25.95 14.33 9.24
CA VAL A 827 -25.46 14.05 7.87
C VAL A 827 -26.63 13.62 6.96
N GLN A 828 -27.65 12.93 7.46
CA GLN A 828 -28.91 12.72 6.73
C GLN A 828 -29.62 14.04 6.41
N SER A 829 -29.69 14.99 7.35
CA SER A 829 -30.25 16.33 7.10
C SER A 829 -29.47 17.10 6.03
N VAL A 830 -28.13 17.04 6.03
CA VAL A 830 -27.29 17.61 4.97
C VAL A 830 -27.59 16.96 3.61
N GLY A 831 -27.69 15.62 3.58
CA GLY A 831 -28.02 14.87 2.37
C GLY A 831 -29.43 15.13 1.82
N MET A 832 -30.40 15.47 2.68
CA MET A 832 -31.72 15.93 2.24
C MET A 832 -31.65 17.33 1.63
N ALA A 833 -31.00 18.28 2.29
CA ALA A 833 -30.83 19.64 1.76
C ALA A 833 -30.06 19.66 0.42
N LEU A 834 -29.04 18.82 0.26
CA LEU A 834 -28.34 18.65 -1.01
C LEU A 834 -29.24 18.03 -2.11
N ARG A 835 -30.09 17.06 -1.76
CA ARG A 835 -31.04 16.46 -2.71
C ARG A 835 -32.07 17.48 -3.20
N ASP A 836 -32.52 18.37 -2.31
CA ASP A 836 -33.45 19.45 -2.67
C ASP A 836 -32.76 20.51 -3.54
N LEU A 837 -31.49 20.83 -3.26
CA LEU A 837 -30.66 21.66 -4.14
C LEU A 837 -30.50 21.04 -5.53
N ILE A 838 -30.08 19.77 -5.64
CA ILE A 838 -29.92 19.09 -6.93
C ILE A 838 -31.24 19.11 -7.71
N ARG A 839 -32.38 18.81 -7.06
CA ARG A 839 -33.70 18.90 -7.70
C ARG A 839 -34.02 20.31 -8.21
N SER A 840 -33.73 21.36 -7.42
CA SER A 840 -33.95 22.75 -7.83
C SER A 840 -33.08 23.18 -9.03
N VAL A 841 -31.91 22.54 -9.20
CA VAL A 841 -31.03 22.74 -10.36
C VAL A 841 -31.52 21.92 -11.56
N ASP A 842 -31.93 20.67 -11.36
CA ASP A 842 -32.50 19.81 -12.41
C ASP A 842 -33.77 20.41 -13.02
N ASP A 843 -34.61 21.09 -12.22
CA ASP A 843 -35.79 21.84 -12.69
C ASP A 843 -35.42 22.96 -13.69
N ILE A 844 -34.21 23.54 -13.61
CA ILE A 844 -33.76 24.64 -14.51
C ILE A 844 -32.84 24.17 -15.64
N LEU A 845 -32.13 23.04 -15.51
CA LEU A 845 -31.21 22.52 -16.54
C LEU A 845 -31.80 22.42 -17.97
N PRO A 846 -33.09 22.05 -18.18
CA PRO A 846 -33.71 22.04 -19.50
C PRO A 846 -33.83 23.43 -20.15
N THR A 847 -33.93 24.49 -19.33
CA THR A 847 -34.09 25.88 -19.79
C THR A 847 -32.77 26.57 -20.13
N LEU A 848 -31.63 25.95 -19.81
CA LEU A 848 -30.29 26.51 -20.00
C LEU A 848 -29.60 25.93 -21.25
N HIS A 849 -28.68 26.72 -21.83
CA HIS A 849 -27.91 26.36 -23.01
C HIS A 849 -26.94 25.20 -22.74
N GLU A 850 -26.77 24.31 -23.72
CA GLU A 850 -26.03 23.04 -23.61
C GLU A 850 -24.56 23.21 -23.15
N SER A 851 -23.91 24.30 -23.57
CA SER A 851 -22.55 24.62 -23.15
C SER A 851 -22.40 24.89 -21.64
N VAL A 852 -23.45 25.40 -20.98
CA VAL A 852 -23.44 25.71 -19.54
C VAL A 852 -24.06 24.58 -18.72
N ARG A 853 -24.96 23.79 -19.32
CA ARG A 853 -25.45 22.53 -18.73
C ARG A 853 -24.30 21.60 -18.35
N THR A 854 -23.28 21.47 -19.21
CA THR A 854 -22.10 20.62 -18.95
C THR A 854 -21.28 21.10 -17.73
N GLU A 855 -21.19 22.40 -17.51
CA GLU A 855 -20.50 23.03 -16.38
C GLU A 855 -21.26 22.75 -15.07
N ILE A 856 -22.58 22.98 -15.07
CA ILE A 856 -23.47 22.72 -13.92
C ILE A 856 -23.52 21.23 -13.57
N GLU A 857 -23.61 20.33 -14.56
CA GLU A 857 -23.53 18.87 -14.35
C GLU A 857 -22.17 18.44 -13.76
N GLY A 858 -21.09 19.16 -14.06
CA GLY A 858 -19.78 18.98 -13.45
C GLY A 858 -19.82 19.27 -11.96
N THR A 859 -20.35 20.44 -11.59
CA THR A 859 -20.50 20.85 -10.18
C THR A 859 -21.52 19.98 -9.43
N GLN A 860 -22.55 19.44 -10.09
CA GLN A 860 -23.46 18.45 -9.49
C GLN A 860 -22.72 17.16 -9.13
N LYS A 861 -21.81 16.68 -9.99
CA LYS A 861 -20.97 15.50 -9.70
C LYS A 861 -19.98 15.78 -8.57
N LEU A 862 -19.41 16.99 -8.49
CA LEU A 862 -18.57 17.42 -7.38
C LEU A 862 -19.32 17.34 -6.05
N LEU A 863 -20.48 17.99 -5.93
CA LEU A 863 -21.31 17.96 -4.71
C LEU A 863 -21.70 16.54 -4.25
N ASN A 864 -21.96 15.64 -5.19
CA ASN A 864 -22.23 14.23 -4.87
C ASN A 864 -20.98 13.50 -4.34
N ASN A 865 -19.79 13.84 -4.82
CA ASN A 865 -18.53 13.33 -4.29
C ASN A 865 -18.23 13.91 -2.90
N ASP A 866 -18.44 15.20 -2.69
CA ASP A 866 -18.23 15.86 -1.39
C ASP A 866 -19.16 15.28 -0.32
N MET A 867 -20.41 14.96 -0.68
CA MET A 867 -21.34 14.26 0.19
C MET A 867 -20.88 12.82 0.51
N ALA A 868 -20.30 12.11 -0.46
CA ALA A 868 -19.72 10.79 -0.25
C ALA A 868 -18.48 10.85 0.65
N GLU A 869 -17.63 11.86 0.51
CA GLU A 869 -16.52 12.11 1.42
C GLU A 869 -17.02 12.45 2.83
N LEU A 870 -18.01 13.32 2.99
CA LEU A 870 -18.62 13.64 4.28
C LEU A 870 -19.15 12.38 4.99
N ILE A 871 -19.86 11.50 4.26
CA ILE A 871 -20.33 10.20 4.79
C ILE A 871 -19.14 9.31 5.21
N SER A 872 -18.05 9.29 4.43
CA SER A 872 -16.85 8.53 4.75
C SER A 872 -16.15 9.07 6.00
N LYS A 873 -15.99 10.39 6.13
CA LYS A 873 -15.39 11.04 7.30
C LYS A 873 -16.28 10.91 8.54
N MET A 874 -17.59 10.93 8.39
CA MET A 874 -18.55 10.65 9.47
C MET A 874 -18.40 9.21 9.98
N ARG A 875 -18.35 8.21 9.09
CA ARG A 875 -18.10 6.81 9.49
C ARG A 875 -16.76 6.65 10.19
N LEU A 876 -15.72 7.32 9.71
CA LEU A 876 -14.41 7.34 10.35
C LEU A 876 -14.48 7.96 11.76
N ALA A 877 -15.21 9.07 11.94
CA ALA A 877 -15.43 9.70 13.24
C ALA A 877 -16.24 8.83 14.21
N GLN A 878 -17.20 8.05 13.72
CA GLN A 878 -17.93 7.05 14.52
C GLN A 878 -17.03 5.89 14.94
N GLN A 879 -16.30 5.29 14.00
CA GLN A 879 -15.36 4.18 14.28
C GLN A 879 -14.24 4.57 15.26
N ASN A 880 -13.78 5.84 15.21
CA ASN A 880 -12.69 6.34 16.04
C ASN A 880 -13.16 7.11 17.29
N ALA A 881 -14.46 7.08 17.63
CA ALA A 881 -15.05 7.89 18.68
C ALA A 881 -14.52 7.64 20.11
N ILE A 882 -13.91 6.48 20.34
CA ILE A 882 -13.27 6.05 21.60
C ILE A 882 -11.73 6.02 21.52
N THR A 883 -11.15 6.54 20.44
CA THR A 883 -9.69 6.53 20.20
C THR A 883 -9.08 7.92 20.46
N SER A 884 -7.75 7.99 20.54
CA SER A 884 -7.00 9.25 20.56
C SER A 884 -7.18 10.09 19.29
N LEU A 885 -7.69 9.51 18.20
CA LEU A 885 -7.97 10.21 16.93
C LEU A 885 -9.34 10.91 16.90
N LYS A 886 -10.18 10.77 17.94
CA LYS A 886 -11.54 11.32 18.01
C LYS A 886 -11.67 12.75 17.51
N GLU A 887 -10.86 13.68 18.04
CA GLU A 887 -10.93 15.10 17.68
C GLU A 887 -10.38 15.40 16.29
N GLU A 888 -9.41 14.63 15.80
CA GLU A 888 -8.90 14.76 14.43
C GLU A 888 -9.91 14.20 13.41
N CYS A 889 -10.57 13.08 13.69
CA CYS A 889 -11.65 12.56 12.84
C CYS A 889 -12.87 13.50 12.81
N LYS A 890 -13.26 14.11 13.94
CA LYS A 890 -14.27 15.19 13.98
C LYS A 890 -13.85 16.38 13.10
N LYS A 891 -12.60 16.83 13.20
CA LYS A 891 -12.07 17.95 12.40
C LYS A 891 -12.08 17.64 10.91
N GLN A 892 -11.77 16.41 10.49
CA GLN A 892 -11.88 15.98 9.10
C GLN A 892 -13.34 15.90 8.61
N MET A 893 -14.28 15.46 9.45
CA MET A 893 -15.71 15.50 9.14
C MET A 893 -16.22 16.95 8.97
N LEU A 894 -15.78 17.87 9.83
CA LEU A 894 -16.08 19.30 9.72
C LEU A 894 -15.49 19.94 8.45
N ALA A 895 -14.28 19.54 8.07
CA ALA A 895 -13.64 20.02 6.84
C ALA A 895 -14.40 19.56 5.58
N ALA A 896 -14.80 18.27 5.51
CA ALA A 896 -15.61 17.76 4.41
C ALA A 896 -16.98 18.45 4.31
N ALA A 897 -17.63 18.72 5.44
CA ALA A 897 -18.89 19.47 5.47
C ALA A 897 -18.71 20.92 5.00
N HIS A 898 -17.59 21.57 5.34
CA HIS A 898 -17.27 22.93 4.90
C HIS A 898 -17.03 23.02 3.38
N ASN A 899 -16.30 22.07 2.80
CA ASN A 899 -16.09 21.98 1.36
C ASN A 899 -17.43 21.86 0.61
N LEU A 900 -18.29 20.93 1.04
CA LEU A 900 -19.64 20.77 0.47
C LEU A 900 -20.47 22.07 0.48
N ALA A 901 -20.36 22.87 1.55
CA ALA A 901 -21.02 24.18 1.59
C ALA A 901 -20.39 25.20 0.63
N MET A 902 -19.07 25.23 0.50
CA MET A 902 -18.36 26.09 -0.45
C MET A 902 -18.74 25.74 -1.90
N ASP A 903 -18.72 24.47 -2.26
CA ASP A 903 -19.07 24.03 -3.62
C ASP A 903 -20.57 24.19 -3.92
N SER A 904 -21.43 24.24 -2.90
CA SER A 904 -22.84 24.60 -3.08
C SER A 904 -23.04 26.09 -3.40
N LYS A 905 -22.13 26.95 -2.95
CA LYS A 905 -22.07 28.35 -3.40
C LYS A 905 -21.53 28.44 -4.83
N ASN A 906 -20.47 27.70 -5.15
CA ASN A 906 -19.93 27.63 -6.52
C ASN A 906 -20.99 27.17 -7.54
N MET A 907 -21.88 26.25 -7.14
CA MET A 907 -23.07 25.85 -7.91
C MET A 907 -24.04 27.02 -8.17
N LEU A 908 -24.36 27.81 -7.14
CA LEU A 908 -25.22 28.99 -7.28
C LEU A 908 -24.62 30.01 -8.24
N ASP A 909 -23.33 30.32 -8.07
CA ASP A 909 -22.62 31.29 -8.90
C ASP A 909 -22.55 30.83 -10.38
N ALA A 910 -22.36 29.53 -10.64
CA ALA A 910 -22.44 28.95 -11.98
C ALA A 910 -23.86 29.02 -12.59
N VAL A 911 -24.89 28.74 -11.80
CA VAL A 911 -26.30 28.85 -12.21
C VAL A 911 -26.69 30.30 -12.53
N ASP A 912 -26.23 31.27 -11.74
CA ASP A 912 -26.51 32.68 -11.98
C ASP A 912 -25.79 33.22 -13.22
N GLN A 913 -24.53 32.82 -13.44
CA GLN A 913 -23.85 33.09 -14.71
C GLN A 913 -24.58 32.47 -15.90
N ALA A 914 -25.15 31.28 -15.76
CA ALA A 914 -25.96 30.64 -16.79
C ALA A 914 -27.23 31.45 -17.11
N ARG A 915 -27.96 31.89 -16.08
CA ARG A 915 -29.19 32.71 -16.20
C ARG A 915 -28.92 34.06 -16.85
N VAL A 916 -27.81 34.72 -16.50
CA VAL A 916 -27.38 35.98 -17.12
C VAL A 916 -27.04 35.76 -18.60
N ARG A 917 -26.23 34.74 -18.95
CA ARG A 917 -25.90 34.42 -20.35
C ARG A 917 -27.12 34.02 -21.19
N ALA A 918 -28.18 33.50 -20.56
CA ALA A 918 -29.42 33.11 -21.22
C ALA A 918 -30.50 34.22 -21.31
N ASN A 919 -30.23 35.44 -20.83
CA ASN A 919 -31.24 36.51 -20.66
C ASN A 919 -32.47 36.09 -19.80
N LEU A 920 -32.30 35.10 -18.91
CA LEU A 920 -33.33 34.63 -17.97
C LEU A 920 -33.28 35.38 -16.61
N ALA A 921 -32.25 36.20 -16.41
CA ALA A 921 -32.09 37.06 -15.25
C ALA A 921 -33.16 38.18 -15.22
N LYS A 922 -33.98 38.22 -14.16
CA LYS A 922 -34.79 39.40 -13.84
C LYS A 922 -33.92 40.42 -13.09
N PRO A 923 -33.69 41.63 -13.63
CA PRO A 923 -33.09 42.71 -12.84
C PRO A 923 -34.03 43.10 -11.70
N VAL A 924 -33.45 43.57 -10.60
CA VAL A 924 -34.23 44.10 -9.46
C VAL A 924 -35.07 45.30 -9.94
N ALA A 925 -36.38 45.27 -9.67
CA ALA A 925 -37.25 46.41 -9.95
C ALA A 925 -36.90 47.59 -9.00
N PRO A 926 -36.90 48.84 -9.50
CA PRO A 926 -36.51 50.02 -8.72
C PRO A 926 -37.51 50.40 -7.61
#